data_AF-A0A7L0GWB9-F1
#
_entry.id   AF-A0A7L0GWB9-F1
#
_cell.length_a   1.000
_cell.length_b   1.000
_cell.length_c   1.000
_cell.angle_alpha   90.00
_cell.angle_beta   90.00
_cell.angle_gamma   90.00
#
_symmetry.space_group_name_H-M   'P 1'
#
loop_
_entity.id
_entity.type
_entity.pdbx_description
1 polymer ?
#
loop_
_entity_poly.entity_id
_entity_poly.type
_entity_poly.pdbx_seq_one_letter_code
_entity_poly.pdbx_strand_id
1 'polypeptide(L)'
;LRRLDLLTAEEAGRAQEASSLPEQVRAVVDVLAGKGSYASQSLQTFIETTNSQLYLHITVYEPMVQKHLESLQSYYGNGLETGPLQRLTNLLLVEGLTDIQQKEHDILQIEATKGLRNVSKSISLEKLFLPLSKVSIPPRISVTIGVAGIGKSTLVKLFVYTWAKGEINRDIIFVLPLTFRELNTYEKLSAERLICSAFPHITEPNCISAGAARTLLILDGLDEFKTPLDFSNTVVCTDPKKEIQVDNLITNIIRGNLLQEASVWVTSRPTAASQIPGGLVDRMTEIRGFGAAEMKDFLDQMFLDNRDLSSQVLHHIRANRSLHVMCTVPGFCWISGSSIGYYLKNSTNQSQETTVVPKTLSEIYSYYFKMALSSEWPEKPRETLRIEQAVNNNKKIVGSLGRLAFYGLLKKKYVFYEQDMKAYGIDLSLLQSSLCSRLLLKEEMQSFTAYYFSHLTLQEFLAAIYYYTAAKRAIFDLFTESGMSWPKLGFLNHFKSAVQRSLQAEDRQLDIFVRFLSGLLSPQVNKLLSGWLLVKDEHNSFRSQAISFLQGCLNTDYVISSRTVNTMHCLYEIQHMEIAKTVEEAMKNESLAGMLTPMNCSALAYLLQVSDVCVEETNLSNCLTYNVCKSLLSHLLFCHSLRLDNNQFKDNVMELLGSVLSVKDCQIQKLSLAENQISNKGAKALARSLLVNRSLTVLDLRSNAIGPTGAKALADALKKNQVLLSLNLQHNTIKEGGATFLAEALLTNHRLTTLHLQKNAIGAHGARKIAEALKQNCSLKELILSSNSVGDSGSVALAEALKVNHSLQSLDLQSNSISNAGVTALTAALCSNKGLINLNLRENSISKEGGPAIACALRNNSTLRKLDLAANLLYDEGGKAIALAMKENRALTSLHLQWNFIQAKAAMALAQALRSNSSLVSLDLQENAIGDEGMTALSTALKVNTTLADLHLQVASVGVAGAQALAEALMVNRSLQILDLRGNSIGVAGAKAMANALKVNRSLRWLNLQENSLGMDGAICIATALKGNHGLTYVNLQGNRIGQSGAKMISDAIRTNSPDCVVDV
;
A
#
# COMPACT_ATOMS: atom_id res chain seq x y z
N LEU A 1 -29.43 44.93 36.70
CA LEU A 1 -28.48 45.64 37.59
C LEU A 1 -28.30 47.13 37.27
N ARG A 2 -28.10 47.57 36.01
CA ARG A 2 -28.01 49.02 35.67
C ARG A 2 -29.36 49.74 35.52
N ARG A 3 -30.47 48.99 35.50
CA ARG A 3 -31.84 49.47 35.36
C ARG A 3 -32.74 48.90 36.46
N LEU A 4 -32.39 49.18 37.71
CA LEU A 4 -33.17 48.72 38.88
C LEU A 4 -34.49 49.47 39.03
N ASP A 5 -34.65 50.59 38.30
CA ASP A 5 -35.88 51.37 38.13
C ASP A 5 -37.06 50.57 37.55
N LEU A 6 -36.80 49.40 36.96
CA LEU A 6 -37.81 48.51 36.36
C LEU A 6 -38.38 47.46 37.32
N LEU A 7 -37.78 47.32 38.51
CA LEU A 7 -38.20 46.41 39.57
C LEU A 7 -39.02 47.18 40.61
N THR A 8 -39.89 46.50 41.36
CA THR A 8 -40.54 47.11 42.52
C THR A 8 -39.49 47.44 43.60
N ALA A 9 -39.78 48.40 44.49
CA ALA A 9 -38.85 48.82 45.54
C ALA A 9 -38.38 47.65 46.43
N GLU A 10 -39.24 46.64 46.61
CA GLU A 10 -38.96 45.42 47.39
C GLU A 10 -38.00 44.46 46.67
N GLU A 11 -38.16 44.30 45.35
CA GLU A 11 -37.28 43.46 44.51
C GLU A 11 -35.91 44.11 44.29
N ALA A 12 -35.87 45.42 44.12
CA ALA A 12 -34.62 46.18 44.02
C ALA A 12 -33.80 46.12 45.32
N GLY A 13 -34.47 46.11 46.48
CA GLY A 13 -33.84 45.94 47.79
C GLY A 13 -33.12 44.59 47.92
N ARG A 14 -33.78 43.48 47.54
CA ARG A 14 -33.17 42.13 47.58
C ARG A 14 -31.95 41.98 46.66
N ALA A 15 -31.96 42.68 45.52
CA ALA A 15 -30.82 42.69 44.61
C ALA A 15 -29.65 43.57 45.09
N GLN A 16 -29.90 44.52 46.01
CA GLN A 16 -28.89 45.45 46.55
C GLN A 16 -28.32 45.04 47.91
N GLU A 17 -29.01 44.17 48.66
CA GLU A 17 -28.51 43.62 49.94
C GLU A 17 -27.32 42.65 49.78
N ALA A 18 -27.13 42.09 48.58
CA ALA A 18 -26.04 41.16 48.30
C ALA A 18 -24.70 41.89 48.08
N SER A 19 -23.66 41.50 48.83
CA SER A 19 -22.36 42.19 48.86
C SER A 19 -21.46 41.95 47.64
N SER A 20 -21.70 40.90 46.85
CA SER A 20 -20.88 40.56 45.69
C SER A 20 -21.66 40.52 44.37
N LEU A 21 -21.03 40.92 43.27
CA LEU A 21 -21.64 40.96 41.94
C LEU A 21 -22.30 39.62 41.51
N PRO A 22 -21.70 38.43 41.74
CA PRO A 22 -22.32 37.15 41.42
C PRO A 22 -23.58 36.87 42.23
N GLU A 23 -23.61 37.28 43.50
CA GLU A 23 -24.78 37.13 44.38
C GLU A 23 -25.89 38.11 44.00
N GLN A 24 -25.54 39.34 43.59
CA GLN A 24 -26.50 40.30 43.03
C GLN A 24 -27.10 39.78 41.72
N VAL A 25 -26.30 39.18 40.84
CA VAL A 25 -26.79 38.52 39.61
C VAL A 25 -27.70 37.35 39.95
N ARG A 26 -27.33 36.51 40.92
CA ARG A 26 -28.14 35.38 41.37
C ARG A 26 -29.47 35.82 41.98
N ALA A 27 -29.45 36.85 42.84
CA ALA A 27 -30.66 37.43 43.44
C ALA A 27 -31.60 38.00 42.36
N VAL A 28 -31.07 38.67 41.34
CA VAL A 28 -31.86 39.14 40.19
C VAL A 28 -32.41 37.98 39.38
N VAL A 29 -31.63 36.90 39.16
CA VAL A 29 -32.09 35.68 38.47
C VAL A 29 -33.18 34.95 39.27
N ASP A 30 -33.07 34.88 40.59
CA ASP A 30 -34.06 34.24 41.47
C ASP A 30 -35.38 35.03 41.52
N VAL A 31 -35.30 36.37 41.46
CA VAL A 31 -36.47 37.26 41.28
C VAL A 31 -37.11 37.05 39.91
N LEU A 32 -36.31 36.93 38.84
CA LEU A 32 -36.78 36.66 37.47
C LEU A 32 -37.40 35.25 37.32
N ALA A 33 -36.94 34.26 38.10
CA ALA A 33 -37.39 32.86 38.04
C ALA A 33 -38.67 32.58 38.85
N GLY A 34 -39.27 33.57 39.50
CA GLY A 34 -40.64 33.48 40.04
C GLY A 34 -40.81 32.69 41.34
N LYS A 35 -39.87 32.76 42.29
CA LYS A 35 -40.14 32.35 43.69
C LYS A 35 -40.78 33.51 44.48
N GLY A 36 -42.01 33.84 44.09
CA GLY A 36 -42.81 34.94 44.61
C GLY A 36 -43.73 35.44 43.50
N SER A 37 -45.03 35.57 43.78
CA SER A 37 -46.04 35.85 42.77
C SER A 37 -45.80 37.18 42.04
N TYR A 38 -45.77 37.10 40.70
CA TYR A 38 -45.72 38.17 39.68
C TYR A 38 -44.36 38.86 39.47
N ALA A 39 -43.65 38.48 38.40
CA ALA A 39 -42.67 39.36 37.79
C ALA A 39 -43.38 40.67 37.36
N SER A 40 -42.78 41.82 37.68
CA SER A 40 -43.31 43.14 37.29
C SER A 40 -43.63 43.19 35.81
N GLN A 41 -44.89 43.54 35.46
CA GLN A 41 -45.38 43.63 34.08
C GLN A 41 -44.48 44.55 33.23
N SER A 42 -43.96 45.62 33.83
CA SER A 42 -42.96 46.55 33.27
C SER A 42 -41.62 45.92 32.91
N LEU A 43 -41.14 44.94 33.69
CA LEU A 43 -39.89 44.21 33.41
C LEU A 43 -40.08 43.22 32.26
N GLN A 44 -41.25 42.58 32.20
CA GLN A 44 -41.63 41.66 31.14
C GLN A 44 -41.78 42.41 29.80
N THR A 45 -42.48 43.55 29.80
CA THR A 45 -42.59 44.43 28.64
C THR A 45 -41.24 45.01 28.20
N PHE A 46 -40.32 45.29 29.15
CA PHE A 46 -38.96 45.73 28.83
C PHE A 46 -38.12 44.61 28.16
N ILE A 47 -38.20 43.37 28.64
CA ILE A 47 -37.51 42.23 28.01
C ILE A 47 -38.08 41.96 26.62
N GLU A 48 -39.41 42.00 26.46
CA GLU A 48 -40.12 41.87 25.18
C GLU A 48 -39.72 42.95 24.17
N THR A 49 -39.53 44.21 24.60
CA THR A 49 -39.22 45.35 23.71
C THR A 49 -37.73 45.56 23.45
N THR A 50 -36.84 45.21 24.38
CA THR A 50 -35.41 45.52 24.28
C THR A 50 -34.61 44.40 23.62
N ASN A 51 -35.07 43.15 23.71
CA ASN A 51 -34.41 42.01 23.09
C ASN A 51 -35.41 40.89 22.76
N SER A 52 -36.36 41.20 21.87
CA SER A 52 -37.47 40.32 21.47
C SER A 52 -37.01 38.91 21.05
N GLN A 53 -35.84 38.77 20.43
CA GLN A 53 -35.25 37.48 20.09
C GLN A 53 -34.88 36.65 21.32
N LEU A 54 -34.30 37.26 22.35
CA LEU A 54 -33.90 36.56 23.57
C LEU A 54 -35.13 36.13 24.40
N TYR A 55 -36.18 36.95 24.39
CA TYR A 55 -37.47 36.62 24.98
C TYR A 55 -38.12 35.41 24.29
N LEU A 56 -38.26 35.44 22.97
CA LEU A 56 -38.77 34.32 22.16
C LEU A 56 -37.93 33.05 22.37
N HIS A 57 -36.62 33.20 22.55
CA HIS A 57 -35.72 32.07 22.81
C HIS A 57 -36.03 31.34 24.11
N ILE A 58 -36.37 32.07 25.17
CA ILE A 58 -36.62 31.52 26.52
C ILE A 58 -38.08 31.04 26.66
N THR A 59 -39.05 31.80 26.15
CA THR A 59 -40.48 31.53 26.41
C THR A 59 -41.12 30.61 25.38
N VAL A 60 -40.63 30.65 24.13
CA VAL A 60 -41.27 29.96 22.99
C VAL A 60 -40.36 28.83 22.48
N TYR A 61 -39.08 29.10 22.21
CA TYR A 61 -38.18 28.08 21.63
C TYR A 61 -37.69 27.04 22.64
N GLU A 62 -37.31 27.43 23.87
CA GLU A 62 -36.74 26.50 24.86
C GLU A 62 -37.68 25.33 25.24
N PRO A 63 -38.98 25.53 25.53
CA PRO A 63 -39.91 24.41 25.79
C PRO A 63 -40.15 23.53 24.57
N MET A 64 -40.19 24.12 23.35
CA MET A 64 -40.33 23.38 22.10
C MET A 64 -39.10 22.50 21.84
N VAL A 65 -37.91 23.08 21.98
CA VAL A 65 -36.62 22.38 21.82
C VAL A 65 -36.51 21.25 22.83
N GLN A 66 -36.90 21.46 24.09
CA GLN A 66 -36.85 20.42 25.13
C GLN A 66 -37.71 19.20 24.76
N LYS A 67 -38.94 19.41 24.29
CA LYS A 67 -39.83 18.32 23.85
C LYS A 67 -39.29 17.59 22.61
N HIS A 68 -38.64 18.32 21.71
CA HIS A 68 -37.95 17.74 20.54
C HIS A 68 -36.76 16.88 20.97
N LEU A 69 -35.95 17.39 21.90
CA LEU A 69 -34.79 16.68 22.46
C LEU A 69 -35.22 15.37 23.10
N GLU A 70 -36.29 15.38 23.91
CA GLU A 70 -36.84 14.17 24.54
C GLU A 70 -37.32 13.15 23.49
N SER A 71 -37.99 13.61 22.44
CA SER A 71 -38.43 12.76 21.32
C SER A 71 -37.24 12.13 20.59
N LEU A 72 -36.23 12.92 20.26
CA LEU A 72 -35.02 12.44 19.59
C LEU A 72 -34.19 11.51 20.47
N GLN A 73 -34.06 11.80 21.78
CA GLN A 73 -33.37 10.92 22.72
C GLN A 73 -34.08 9.58 22.88
N SER A 74 -35.43 9.57 22.88
CA SER A 74 -36.20 8.33 22.91
C SER A 74 -36.03 7.51 21.62
N TYR A 75 -36.08 8.18 20.46
CA TYR A 75 -36.00 7.53 19.15
C TYR A 75 -34.59 7.02 18.82
N TYR A 76 -33.55 7.80 19.14
CA TYR A 76 -32.16 7.48 18.83
C TYR A 76 -31.37 6.88 20.01
N GLY A 77 -31.90 6.86 21.23
CA GLY A 77 -31.19 6.38 22.42
C GLY A 77 -31.20 4.86 22.62
N ASN A 78 -32.14 4.13 22.03
CA ASN A 78 -32.21 2.66 22.14
C ASN A 78 -31.19 1.99 21.19
N GLY A 79 -30.21 1.27 21.74
CA GLY A 79 -29.32 0.38 20.99
C GLY A 79 -27.93 0.90 20.60
N LEU A 80 -27.49 2.07 21.07
CA LEU A 80 -26.09 2.51 20.94
C LEU A 80 -25.22 1.95 22.07
N GLU A 81 -24.69 0.73 21.90
CA GLU A 81 -23.58 0.25 22.74
C GLU A 81 -22.26 0.89 22.28
N THR A 82 -21.54 1.49 23.22
CA THR A 82 -20.51 2.53 22.99
C THR A 82 -19.17 2.07 22.41
N GLY A 83 -18.96 0.77 22.17
CA GLY A 83 -17.63 0.23 21.83
C GLY A 83 -17.07 0.64 20.44
N PRO A 84 -17.63 0.16 19.31
CA PRO A 84 -17.02 0.33 17.98
C PRO A 84 -17.26 1.70 17.33
N LEU A 85 -17.97 2.60 18.02
CA LEU A 85 -18.47 3.86 17.48
C LEU A 85 -17.42 4.97 17.49
N GLN A 86 -16.34 4.82 18.25
CA GLN A 86 -15.30 5.85 18.39
C GLN A 86 -14.67 6.23 17.05
N ARG A 87 -14.57 5.28 16.09
CA ARG A 87 -14.09 5.56 14.73
C ARG A 87 -14.93 6.58 13.96
N LEU A 88 -16.24 6.63 14.23
CA LEU A 88 -17.19 7.50 13.52
C LEU A 88 -17.05 8.96 13.97
N THR A 89 -16.35 9.22 15.06
CA THR A 89 -16.08 10.58 15.54
C THR A 89 -15.02 11.32 14.73
N ASN A 90 -14.24 10.61 13.89
CA ASN A 90 -13.19 11.18 13.06
C ASN A 90 -13.44 10.91 11.58
N LEU A 91 -13.74 11.98 10.83
CA LEU A 91 -14.02 11.94 9.40
C LEU A 91 -12.80 12.42 8.60
N LEU A 92 -12.69 11.96 7.35
CA LEU A 92 -11.64 12.40 6.43
C LEU A 92 -12.15 13.56 5.60
N LEU A 93 -11.42 14.68 5.56
CA LEU A 93 -11.74 15.80 4.66
C LEU A 93 -11.33 15.46 3.23
N VAL A 94 -12.23 15.62 2.26
CA VAL A 94 -11.98 15.30 0.84
C VAL A 94 -12.21 16.54 -0.03
N GLU A 95 -11.35 16.75 -1.03
CA GLU A 95 -11.44 17.90 -1.95
C GLU A 95 -12.58 17.75 -2.98
N GLY A 96 -13.07 16.52 -3.22
CA GLY A 96 -14.14 16.19 -4.14
C GLY A 96 -14.17 14.70 -4.47
N LEU A 97 -15.14 14.27 -5.27
CA LEU A 97 -15.25 12.87 -5.71
C LEU A 97 -14.27 12.57 -6.83
N THR A 98 -13.48 11.50 -6.67
CA THR A 98 -12.61 10.97 -7.73
C THR A 98 -13.42 10.29 -8.85
N ASP A 99 -12.84 10.15 -10.04
CA ASP A 99 -13.47 9.42 -11.16
C ASP A 99 -13.86 7.98 -10.78
N ILE A 100 -13.03 7.33 -9.95
CA ILE A 100 -13.29 6.01 -9.38
C ILE A 100 -14.55 6.06 -8.51
N GLN A 101 -14.64 7.01 -7.57
CA GLN A 101 -15.80 7.16 -6.69
C GLN A 101 -17.11 7.47 -7.44
N GLN A 102 -17.04 8.19 -8.56
CA GLN A 102 -18.23 8.55 -9.34
C GLN A 102 -18.79 7.39 -10.18
N LYS A 103 -17.93 6.47 -10.65
CA LYS A 103 -18.30 5.47 -11.67
C LYS A 103 -18.21 4.02 -11.21
N GLU A 104 -17.44 3.72 -10.18
CA GLU A 104 -17.15 2.34 -9.77
C GLU A 104 -18.14 1.82 -8.72
N HIS A 105 -18.35 0.50 -8.72
CA HIS A 105 -19.10 -0.17 -7.66
C HIS A 105 -18.35 -0.11 -6.31
N ASP A 106 -19.08 -0.09 -5.19
CA ASP A 106 -18.52 0.08 -3.83
C ASP A 106 -17.38 -0.88 -3.51
N ILE A 107 -17.53 -2.17 -3.83
CA ILE A 107 -16.47 -3.18 -3.63
C ILE A 107 -15.22 -2.83 -4.43
N LEU A 108 -15.40 -2.45 -5.70
CA LEU A 108 -14.28 -2.12 -6.59
C LEU A 108 -13.53 -0.88 -6.09
N GLN A 109 -14.25 0.10 -5.52
CA GLN A 109 -13.63 1.27 -4.89
C GLN A 109 -12.77 0.88 -3.69
N ILE A 110 -13.24 -0.04 -2.85
CA ILE A 110 -12.51 -0.52 -1.67
C ILE A 110 -11.27 -1.31 -2.10
N GLU A 111 -11.41 -2.21 -3.07
CA GLU A 111 -10.31 -3.00 -3.66
C GLU A 111 -9.26 -2.08 -4.31
N ALA A 112 -9.69 -1.12 -5.13
CA ALA A 112 -8.80 -0.16 -5.81
C ALA A 112 -8.07 0.78 -4.85
N THR A 113 -8.66 1.11 -3.69
CA THR A 113 -8.02 1.95 -2.67
C THR A 113 -7.28 1.12 -1.60
N LYS A 114 -7.25 -0.22 -1.72
CA LYS A 114 -6.61 -1.14 -0.76
C LYS A 114 -7.01 -0.91 0.71
N GLY A 115 -8.16 -0.31 0.97
CA GLY A 115 -8.57 0.13 2.31
C GLY A 115 -7.67 1.21 2.95
N LEU A 116 -6.63 1.66 2.24
CA LEU A 116 -5.65 2.66 2.67
C LEU A 116 -5.96 3.98 1.96
N ARG A 117 -6.48 4.95 2.71
CA ARG A 117 -6.69 6.32 2.23
C ARG A 117 -5.71 7.22 2.96
N ASN A 118 -4.66 7.68 2.27
CA ASN A 118 -3.56 8.39 2.92
C ASN A 118 -3.70 9.92 2.82
N VAL A 119 -3.40 10.56 3.96
CA VAL A 119 -3.18 11.99 4.24
C VAL A 119 -4.32 12.96 3.87
N SER A 120 -5.58 12.55 3.99
CA SER A 120 -6.66 13.51 4.20
C SER A 120 -6.62 14.00 5.65
N LYS A 121 -6.72 15.32 5.87
CA LYS A 121 -6.80 15.88 7.23
C LYS A 121 -8.03 15.28 7.91
N SER A 122 -7.83 14.67 9.07
CA SER A 122 -8.96 14.24 9.88
C SER A 122 -9.66 15.46 10.49
N ILE A 123 -10.97 15.40 10.51
CA ILE A 123 -11.84 16.37 11.17
C ILE A 123 -12.70 15.62 12.17
N SER A 124 -12.77 16.14 13.41
CA SER A 124 -13.68 15.59 14.41
C SER A 124 -15.12 15.94 14.04
N LEU A 125 -16.06 15.09 14.46
CA LEU A 125 -17.49 15.27 14.22
C LEU A 125 -18.00 16.63 14.71
N GLU A 126 -17.50 17.11 15.86
CA GLU A 126 -17.77 18.44 16.43
C GLU A 126 -17.43 19.61 15.49
N LYS A 127 -16.41 19.42 14.65
CA LYS A 127 -15.90 20.45 13.74
C LYS A 127 -16.57 20.39 12.37
N LEU A 128 -17.48 19.45 12.13
CA LEU A 128 -18.11 19.23 10.83
C LEU A 128 -18.74 20.51 10.26
N PHE A 129 -19.37 21.33 11.10
CA PHE A 129 -20.05 22.58 10.72
C PHE A 129 -19.30 23.86 11.12
N LEU A 130 -18.04 23.74 11.56
CA LEU A 130 -17.22 24.88 11.99
C LEU A 130 -16.24 25.31 10.89
N PRO A 131 -15.85 26.60 10.82
CA PRO A 131 -14.76 27.07 9.96
C PRO A 131 -13.46 26.28 10.15
N LEU A 132 -12.76 25.95 9.05
CA LEU A 132 -11.44 25.29 9.12
C LEU A 132 -10.29 26.24 9.47
N SER A 133 -10.50 27.54 9.27
CA SER A 133 -9.54 28.61 9.53
C SER A 133 -10.26 29.90 9.94
N LYS A 134 -9.50 30.90 10.44
CA LYS A 134 -10.05 32.21 10.80
C LYS A 134 -10.63 33.01 9.62
N VAL A 135 -10.31 32.61 8.38
CA VAL A 135 -10.73 33.27 7.14
C VAL A 135 -11.79 32.49 6.35
N SER A 136 -12.10 31.26 6.75
CA SER A 136 -13.17 30.47 6.13
C SER A 136 -14.52 30.75 6.79
N ILE A 137 -15.58 30.76 6.01
CA ILE A 137 -16.96 30.78 6.53
C ILE A 137 -17.41 29.37 6.96
N PRO A 138 -18.39 29.25 7.88
CA PRO A 138 -19.03 27.98 8.18
C PRO A 138 -19.67 27.37 6.92
N PRO A 139 -19.56 26.05 6.70
CA PRO A 139 -20.16 25.41 5.54
C PRO A 139 -21.68 25.36 5.68
N ARG A 140 -22.41 25.71 4.62
CA ARG A 140 -23.87 25.53 4.55
C ARG A 140 -24.20 24.12 4.08
N ILE A 141 -23.61 23.67 2.96
CA ILE A 141 -23.81 22.33 2.42
C ILE A 141 -22.63 21.44 2.76
N SER A 142 -22.90 20.44 3.60
CA SER A 142 -21.92 19.40 3.95
C SER A 142 -22.37 18.05 3.41
N VAL A 143 -21.50 17.33 2.71
CA VAL A 143 -21.77 15.99 2.18
C VAL A 143 -20.81 15.01 2.82
N THR A 144 -21.34 13.97 3.47
CA THR A 144 -20.56 12.85 4.00
C THR A 144 -20.77 11.62 3.14
N ILE A 145 -19.70 11.17 2.49
CA ILE A 145 -19.72 10.00 1.62
C ILE A 145 -19.19 8.75 2.31
N GLY A 146 -19.63 7.61 1.81
CA GLY A 146 -19.05 6.33 2.15
C GLY A 146 -19.80 5.17 1.51
N VAL A 147 -19.09 4.08 1.27
CA VAL A 147 -19.64 2.84 0.68
C VAL A 147 -20.79 2.26 1.53
N ALA A 148 -21.59 1.39 0.93
CA ALA A 148 -22.64 0.64 1.62
C ALA A 148 -22.06 -0.11 2.83
N GLY A 149 -22.80 -0.16 3.94
CA GLY A 149 -22.36 -0.84 5.16
C GLY A 149 -21.24 -0.16 5.97
N ILE A 150 -20.73 1.02 5.56
CA ILE A 150 -19.65 1.71 6.29
C ILE A 150 -20.09 2.33 7.64
N GLY A 151 -21.40 2.57 7.80
CA GLY A 151 -21.99 3.20 8.99
C GLY A 151 -22.45 4.65 8.83
N LYS A 152 -22.89 5.08 7.63
CA LYS A 152 -23.42 6.44 7.38
C LYS A 152 -24.61 6.78 8.29
N SER A 153 -25.67 5.95 8.26
CA SER A 153 -26.82 6.16 9.13
C SER A 153 -26.46 6.04 10.61
N THR A 154 -25.54 5.14 10.98
CA THR A 154 -25.01 5.05 12.36
C THR A 154 -24.31 6.33 12.80
N LEU A 155 -23.59 7.00 11.89
CA LEU A 155 -22.97 8.31 12.14
C LEU A 155 -24.03 9.39 12.41
N VAL A 156 -25.10 9.43 11.62
CA VAL A 156 -26.22 10.35 11.84
C VAL A 156 -26.88 10.10 13.19
N LYS A 157 -27.15 8.83 13.54
CA LYS A 157 -27.69 8.45 14.85
C LYS A 157 -26.79 8.89 16.00
N LEU A 158 -25.48 8.67 15.87
CA LEU A 158 -24.48 9.09 16.87
C LEU A 158 -24.44 10.62 17.01
N PHE A 159 -24.46 11.36 15.90
CA PHE A 159 -24.49 12.83 15.91
C PHE A 159 -25.75 13.35 16.60
N VAL A 160 -26.94 12.87 16.20
CA VAL A 160 -28.21 13.33 16.78
C VAL A 160 -28.27 13.01 18.27
N TYR A 161 -27.82 11.83 18.69
CA TYR A 161 -27.77 11.44 20.10
C TYR A 161 -26.83 12.31 20.93
N THR A 162 -25.61 12.57 20.45
CA THR A 162 -24.61 13.39 21.16
C THR A 162 -24.96 14.88 21.17
N TRP A 163 -25.53 15.39 20.07
CA TRP A 163 -26.11 16.74 20.03
C TRP A 163 -27.27 16.87 21.01
N ALA A 164 -28.17 15.87 21.07
CA ALA A 164 -29.31 15.91 21.97
C ALA A 164 -28.94 15.85 23.46
N LYS A 165 -27.72 15.38 23.79
CA LYS A 165 -27.14 15.48 25.14
C LYS A 165 -26.46 16.84 25.42
N GLY A 166 -26.33 17.70 24.42
CA GLY A 166 -25.61 18.97 24.53
C GLY A 166 -24.08 18.83 24.54
N GLU A 167 -23.54 17.71 24.04
CA GLU A 167 -22.10 17.44 24.02
C GLU A 167 -21.39 18.13 22.84
N ILE A 168 -22.06 18.25 21.69
CA ILE A 168 -21.47 18.79 20.44
C ILE A 168 -22.37 19.87 19.81
N ASN A 169 -21.77 20.78 19.03
CA ASN A 169 -22.47 21.80 18.21
C ASN A 169 -23.62 22.55 18.91
N ARG A 170 -23.34 23.07 20.12
CA ARG A 170 -24.30 23.84 20.94
C ARG A 170 -24.81 25.14 20.29
N ASP A 171 -24.14 25.58 19.23
CA ASP A 171 -24.49 26.71 18.40
C ASP A 171 -25.68 26.43 17.45
N ILE A 172 -26.04 25.16 17.25
CA ILE A 172 -27.18 24.73 16.44
C ILE A 172 -28.38 24.50 17.37
N ILE A 173 -29.45 25.28 17.16
CA ILE A 173 -30.65 25.29 18.01
C ILE A 173 -31.61 24.17 17.62
N PHE A 174 -31.80 23.94 16.32
CA PHE A 174 -32.70 22.91 15.80
C PHE A 174 -31.94 21.90 14.94
N VAL A 175 -32.14 20.62 15.19
CA VAL A 175 -31.71 19.51 14.32
C VAL A 175 -32.94 18.79 13.81
N LEU A 176 -33.07 18.72 12.48
CA LEU A 176 -34.19 18.12 11.76
C LEU A 176 -33.67 16.90 10.97
N PRO A 177 -33.65 15.70 11.57
CA PRO A 177 -33.23 14.49 10.86
C PRO A 177 -34.36 13.94 10.00
N LEU A 178 -34.07 13.73 8.72
CA LEU A 178 -34.97 13.10 7.75
C LEU A 178 -34.19 12.06 6.94
N THR A 179 -34.86 10.94 6.64
CA THR A 179 -34.31 9.94 5.72
C THR A 179 -34.89 10.13 4.33
N PHE A 180 -34.12 9.85 3.27
CA PHE A 180 -34.68 9.83 1.91
C PHE A 180 -35.77 8.76 1.74
N ARG A 181 -35.78 7.72 2.59
CA ARG A 181 -36.85 6.73 2.68
C ARG A 181 -38.19 7.35 3.06
N GLU A 182 -38.20 8.25 4.05
CA GLU A 182 -39.40 9.00 4.44
C GLU A 182 -39.86 9.94 3.32
N LEU A 183 -38.92 10.62 2.67
CA LEU A 183 -39.23 11.57 1.60
C LEU A 183 -39.90 10.92 0.39
N ASN A 184 -39.58 9.65 0.11
CA ASN A 184 -40.18 8.87 -0.98
C ASN A 184 -41.70 8.68 -0.86
N THR A 185 -42.31 8.99 0.29
CA THR A 185 -43.75 8.86 0.50
C THR A 185 -44.57 10.00 -0.06
N TYR A 186 -43.91 11.13 -0.30
CA TYR A 186 -44.55 12.32 -0.82
C TYR A 186 -44.25 12.41 -2.32
N GLU A 187 -45.28 12.60 -3.14
CA GLU A 187 -45.06 13.08 -4.52
C GLU A 187 -44.76 14.58 -4.49
N LYS A 188 -45.57 15.35 -3.75
CA LYS A 188 -45.39 16.79 -3.56
C LYS A 188 -45.33 17.14 -2.09
N LEU A 189 -44.49 18.10 -1.75
CA LEU A 189 -44.29 18.60 -0.40
C LEU A 189 -43.85 20.07 -0.44
N SER A 190 -44.18 20.84 0.61
CA SER A 190 -43.66 22.19 0.82
C SER A 190 -42.58 22.21 1.90
N ALA A 191 -41.72 23.23 1.92
CA ALA A 191 -40.66 23.34 2.93
C ALA A 191 -41.22 23.47 4.36
N GLU A 192 -42.35 24.16 4.53
CA GLU A 192 -43.03 24.28 5.83
C GLU A 192 -43.56 22.92 6.32
N ARG A 193 -44.18 22.13 5.44
CA ARG A 193 -44.65 20.77 5.79
C ARG A 193 -43.49 19.82 6.07
N LEU A 194 -42.36 19.96 5.37
CA LEU A 194 -41.13 19.20 5.63
C LEU A 194 -40.60 19.44 7.05
N ILE A 195 -40.59 20.70 7.51
CA ILE A 195 -40.20 21.06 8.88
C ILE A 195 -41.18 20.43 9.88
N CYS A 196 -42.49 20.57 9.65
CA CYS A 196 -43.50 19.98 10.54
C CYS A 196 -43.42 18.45 10.59
N SER A 197 -43.01 17.79 9.51
CA SER A 197 -42.79 16.33 9.53
C SER A 197 -41.55 15.92 10.34
N ALA A 198 -40.46 16.69 10.25
CA ALA A 198 -39.24 16.42 11.03
C ALA A 198 -39.38 16.81 12.51
N PHE A 199 -40.28 17.75 12.80
CA PHE A 199 -40.54 18.24 14.16
C PHE A 199 -42.06 18.40 14.40
N PRO A 200 -42.77 17.31 14.75
CA PRO A 200 -44.23 17.32 14.87
C PRO A 200 -44.80 18.21 15.98
N HIS A 201 -43.97 18.68 16.93
CA HIS A 201 -44.39 19.53 18.05
C HIS A 201 -44.09 21.02 17.80
N ILE A 202 -43.66 21.40 16.60
CA ILE A 202 -43.43 22.80 16.25
C ILE A 202 -44.77 23.54 16.17
N THR A 203 -44.88 24.68 16.86
CA THR A 203 -46.09 25.51 16.84
C THR A 203 -46.00 26.66 15.82
N GLU A 204 -44.79 27.16 15.54
CA GLU A 204 -44.53 28.22 14.55
C GLU A 204 -43.37 27.85 13.60
N PRO A 205 -43.61 27.11 12.50
CA PRO A 205 -42.56 26.71 11.55
C PRO A 205 -41.93 27.87 10.78
N ASN A 206 -42.56 29.05 10.78
CA ASN A 206 -42.02 30.27 10.17
C ASN A 206 -40.68 30.71 10.79
N CYS A 207 -40.40 30.38 12.06
CA CYS A 207 -39.13 30.77 12.69
C CYS A 207 -37.92 30.10 12.03
N ILE A 208 -38.09 28.87 11.52
CA ILE A 208 -37.05 28.11 10.81
C ILE A 208 -36.98 28.55 9.35
N SER A 209 -38.12 28.78 8.69
CA SER A 209 -38.13 29.19 7.28
C SER A 209 -37.66 30.64 7.08
N ALA A 210 -37.84 31.52 8.07
CA ALA A 210 -37.35 32.91 8.07
C ALA A 210 -35.91 33.07 8.58
N GLY A 211 -35.25 31.99 9.02
CA GLY A 211 -33.83 32.03 9.44
C GLY A 211 -33.58 32.67 10.81
N ALA A 212 -34.58 32.69 11.69
CA ALA A 212 -34.45 33.32 13.02
C ALA A 212 -33.58 32.51 14.01
N ALA A 213 -33.29 31.25 13.70
CA ALA A 213 -32.49 30.34 14.51
C ALA A 213 -31.57 29.49 13.63
N ARG A 214 -30.39 29.14 14.15
CA ARG A 214 -29.44 28.28 13.43
C ARG A 214 -29.95 26.84 13.42
N THR A 215 -30.40 26.40 12.25
CA THR A 215 -31.00 25.07 12.05
C THR A 215 -30.12 24.18 11.18
N LEU A 216 -30.02 22.90 11.54
CA LEU A 216 -29.39 21.85 10.76
C LEU A 216 -30.45 20.88 10.23
N LEU A 217 -30.55 20.78 8.91
CA LEU A 217 -31.34 19.79 8.20
C LEU A 217 -30.43 18.60 7.82
N ILE A 218 -30.75 17.41 8.30
CA ILE A 218 -30.00 16.19 7.96
C ILE A 218 -30.83 15.37 6.98
N LEU A 219 -30.24 15.03 5.84
CA LEU A 219 -30.82 14.20 4.80
C LEU A 219 -30.00 12.90 4.68
N ASP A 220 -30.44 11.84 5.34
CA ASP A 220 -29.73 10.57 5.40
C ASP A 220 -30.11 9.64 4.23
N GLY A 221 -29.10 9.19 3.47
CA GLY A 221 -29.25 8.12 2.48
C GLY A 221 -29.72 8.55 1.08
N LEU A 222 -29.07 9.54 0.44
CA LEU A 222 -29.45 10.00 -0.91
C LEU A 222 -29.50 8.88 -1.96
N ASP A 223 -28.68 7.83 -1.81
CA ASP A 223 -28.71 6.65 -2.70
C ASP A 223 -30.01 5.83 -2.63
N GLU A 224 -30.88 6.10 -1.66
CA GLU A 224 -32.15 5.42 -1.44
C GLU A 224 -33.36 6.23 -1.93
N PHE A 225 -33.11 7.40 -2.53
CA PHE A 225 -34.15 8.25 -3.08
C PHE A 225 -34.69 7.70 -4.40
N LYS A 226 -36.02 7.70 -4.56
CA LYS A 226 -36.72 7.07 -5.70
C LYS A 226 -36.48 7.81 -7.01
N THR A 227 -36.30 9.13 -6.97
CA THR A 227 -36.12 10.00 -8.14
C THR A 227 -34.74 10.65 -8.11
N PRO A 228 -33.97 10.64 -9.21
CA PRO A 228 -32.67 11.32 -9.24
C PRO A 228 -32.83 12.84 -9.11
N LEU A 229 -31.86 13.50 -8.50
CA LEU A 229 -31.86 14.97 -8.36
C LEU A 229 -31.36 15.62 -9.64
N ASP A 230 -32.21 16.43 -10.30
CA ASP A 230 -31.86 17.17 -11.51
C ASP A 230 -31.57 18.65 -11.22
N PHE A 231 -30.30 18.97 -10.98
CA PHE A 231 -29.84 20.35 -10.76
C PHE A 231 -29.76 21.19 -12.02
N SER A 232 -30.08 20.68 -13.21
CA SER A 232 -30.07 21.47 -14.46
C SER A 232 -31.46 22.01 -14.76
N ASN A 233 -32.48 21.16 -14.70
CA ASN A 233 -33.84 21.49 -15.14
C ASN A 233 -34.81 21.82 -13.99
N THR A 234 -34.38 21.73 -12.72
CA THR A 234 -35.25 22.05 -11.57
C THR A 234 -35.80 23.48 -11.63
N VAL A 235 -37.13 23.59 -11.55
CA VAL A 235 -37.86 24.86 -11.43
C VAL A 235 -37.53 25.53 -10.09
N VAL A 236 -37.13 26.81 -10.14
CA VAL A 236 -36.81 27.60 -8.95
C VAL A 236 -38.08 27.84 -8.14
N CYS A 237 -38.01 27.52 -6.84
CA CYS A 237 -39.06 27.81 -5.86
C CYS A 237 -38.43 28.52 -4.67
N THR A 238 -39.01 29.65 -4.26
CA THR A 238 -38.57 30.43 -3.09
C THR A 238 -39.65 30.55 -2.02
N ASP A 239 -40.89 30.14 -2.33
CA ASP A 239 -42.01 30.17 -1.38
C ASP A 239 -42.01 28.88 -0.53
N PRO A 240 -41.78 28.97 0.79
CA PRO A 240 -41.73 27.80 1.67
C PRO A 240 -43.09 27.10 1.84
N LYS A 241 -44.21 27.75 1.49
CA LYS A 241 -45.56 27.19 1.62
C LYS A 241 -46.03 26.45 0.37
N LYS A 242 -45.41 26.73 -0.78
CA LYS A 242 -45.79 26.14 -2.07
C LYS A 242 -45.42 24.66 -2.12
N GLU A 243 -46.39 23.80 -2.42
CA GLU A 243 -46.14 22.38 -2.69
C GLU A 243 -45.57 22.18 -4.09
N ILE A 244 -44.39 21.54 -4.15
CA ILE A 244 -43.69 21.17 -5.38
C ILE A 244 -43.28 19.70 -5.30
N GLN A 245 -42.87 19.12 -6.43
CA GLN A 245 -42.34 17.75 -6.45
C GLN A 245 -41.15 17.64 -5.47
N VAL A 246 -41.06 16.53 -4.74
CA VAL A 246 -40.09 16.39 -3.63
C VAL A 246 -38.63 16.47 -4.11
N ASP A 247 -38.32 15.91 -5.28
CA ASP A 247 -37.02 16.05 -5.94
C ASP A 247 -36.65 17.52 -6.20
N ASN A 248 -37.59 18.30 -6.72
CA ASN A 248 -37.44 19.74 -6.92
C ASN A 248 -37.31 20.48 -5.57
N LEU A 249 -38.01 20.05 -4.52
CA LEU A 249 -37.91 20.62 -3.18
C LEU A 249 -36.49 20.47 -2.62
N ILE A 250 -35.96 19.25 -2.62
CA ILE A 250 -34.61 18.96 -2.13
C ILE A 250 -33.55 19.71 -2.96
N THR A 251 -33.72 19.74 -4.28
CA THR A 251 -32.81 20.48 -5.17
C THR A 251 -32.81 21.99 -4.89
N ASN A 252 -33.98 22.60 -4.63
CA ASN A 252 -34.09 24.00 -4.24
C ASN A 252 -33.51 24.30 -2.85
N ILE A 253 -33.63 23.36 -1.90
CA ILE A 253 -32.99 23.47 -0.58
C ILE A 253 -31.46 23.44 -0.72
N ILE A 254 -30.91 22.49 -1.49
CA ILE A 254 -29.46 22.39 -1.70
C ILE A 254 -28.91 23.63 -2.43
N ARG A 255 -29.60 24.11 -3.47
CA ARG A 255 -29.26 25.37 -4.17
C ARG A 255 -29.31 26.62 -3.27
N GLY A 256 -30.00 26.55 -2.14
CA GLY A 256 -30.20 27.71 -1.26
C GLY A 256 -31.32 28.65 -1.69
N ASN A 257 -32.27 28.18 -2.52
CA ASN A 257 -33.47 28.94 -2.85
C ASN A 257 -34.51 28.87 -1.73
N LEU A 258 -34.56 27.73 -1.03
CA LEU A 258 -35.39 27.48 0.15
C LEU A 258 -34.47 27.20 1.35
N LEU A 259 -34.90 27.61 2.55
CA LEU A 259 -34.14 27.40 3.79
C LEU A 259 -32.69 27.92 3.68
N GLN A 260 -32.54 29.19 3.31
CA GLN A 260 -31.24 29.79 2.95
C GLN A 260 -30.26 29.77 4.15
N GLU A 261 -30.76 30.08 5.34
CA GLU A 261 -29.98 30.13 6.59
C GLU A 261 -29.79 28.75 7.26
N ALA A 262 -30.44 27.70 6.74
CA ALA A 262 -30.27 26.35 7.28
C ALA A 262 -28.99 25.70 6.74
N SER A 263 -28.22 25.10 7.64
CA SER A 263 -27.15 24.19 7.25
C SER A 263 -27.77 22.85 6.83
N VAL A 264 -27.27 22.25 5.76
CA VAL A 264 -27.75 20.97 5.22
C VAL A 264 -26.63 19.96 5.25
N TRP A 265 -26.89 18.81 5.87
CA TRP A 265 -25.98 17.69 5.90
C TRP A 265 -26.58 16.50 5.14
N VAL A 266 -25.92 16.10 4.04
CA VAL A 266 -26.35 14.96 3.23
C VAL A 266 -25.40 13.80 3.44
N THR A 267 -25.93 12.61 3.74
CA THR A 267 -25.14 11.38 3.68
C THR A 267 -25.48 10.60 2.41
N SER A 268 -24.47 10.01 1.77
CA SER A 268 -24.70 9.29 0.52
C SER A 268 -23.59 8.31 0.17
N ARG A 269 -23.89 7.31 -0.66
CA ARG A 269 -22.85 6.60 -1.42
C ARG A 269 -22.19 7.53 -2.44
N PRO A 270 -20.88 7.35 -2.73
CA PRO A 270 -20.16 8.24 -3.64
C PRO A 270 -20.81 8.41 -5.03
N THR A 271 -21.38 7.33 -5.59
CA THR A 271 -22.05 7.35 -6.89
C THR A 271 -23.32 8.21 -6.88
N ALA A 272 -24.13 8.17 -5.82
CA ALA A 272 -25.31 9.01 -5.70
C ALA A 272 -24.98 10.46 -5.34
N ALA A 273 -23.93 10.68 -4.53
CA ALA A 273 -23.42 12.03 -4.22
C ALA A 273 -22.97 12.81 -5.47
N SER A 274 -22.54 12.10 -6.53
CA SER A 274 -22.14 12.72 -7.81
C SER A 274 -23.26 13.49 -8.51
N GLN A 275 -24.53 13.27 -8.14
CA GLN A 275 -25.67 14.05 -8.63
C GLN A 275 -25.62 15.51 -8.14
N ILE A 276 -24.96 15.78 -7.01
CA ILE A 276 -24.83 17.13 -6.47
C ILE A 276 -23.60 17.80 -7.11
N PRO A 277 -23.76 18.93 -7.84
CA PRO A 277 -22.64 19.65 -8.41
C PRO A 277 -21.60 20.05 -7.35
N GLY A 278 -20.33 19.76 -7.59
CA GLY A 278 -19.26 20.05 -6.63
C GLY A 278 -19.15 21.54 -6.23
N GLY A 279 -19.55 22.45 -7.12
CA GLY A 279 -19.61 23.90 -6.82
C GLY A 279 -20.69 24.31 -5.80
N LEU A 280 -21.62 23.43 -5.46
CA LEU A 280 -22.63 23.64 -4.41
C LEU A 280 -22.25 23.00 -3.07
N VAL A 281 -21.14 22.25 -3.01
CA VAL A 281 -20.71 21.54 -1.81
C VAL A 281 -19.61 22.34 -1.12
N ASP A 282 -19.94 22.97 0.01
CA ASP A 282 -18.97 23.73 0.80
C ASP A 282 -17.98 22.82 1.53
N ARG A 283 -18.43 21.62 1.91
CA ARG A 283 -17.61 20.64 2.61
C ARG A 283 -17.94 19.21 2.23
N MET A 284 -16.92 18.47 1.79
CA MET A 284 -17.03 17.03 1.56
C MET A 284 -16.19 16.27 2.58
N THR A 285 -16.80 15.26 3.21
CA THR A 285 -16.15 14.39 4.19
C THR A 285 -16.41 12.94 3.84
N GLU A 286 -15.53 12.04 4.30
CA GLU A 286 -15.66 10.61 4.05
C GLU A 286 -15.48 9.82 5.34
N ILE A 287 -16.31 8.79 5.52
CA ILE A 287 -16.25 7.89 6.68
C ILE A 287 -15.08 6.92 6.52
N ARG A 288 -14.27 6.76 7.57
CA ARG A 288 -13.20 5.76 7.60
C ARG A 288 -13.73 4.35 7.88
N GLY A 289 -13.16 3.37 7.18
CA GLY A 289 -13.29 1.95 7.55
C GLY A 289 -12.54 1.61 8.84
N PHE A 290 -12.66 0.35 9.26
CA PHE A 290 -11.97 -0.21 10.41
C PHE A 290 -10.45 -0.23 10.18
N GLY A 291 -9.73 0.28 11.18
CA GLY A 291 -8.32 -0.06 11.39
C GLY A 291 -8.15 -1.49 11.91
N ALA A 292 -6.91 -1.97 11.95
CA ALA A 292 -6.61 -3.35 12.37
C ALA A 292 -7.05 -3.69 13.81
N ALA A 293 -7.07 -2.70 14.72
CA ALA A 293 -7.56 -2.83 16.09
C ALA A 293 -9.10 -2.83 16.14
N GLU A 294 -9.74 -1.85 15.50
CA GLU A 294 -11.20 -1.71 15.45
C GLU A 294 -11.88 -2.93 14.82
N MET A 295 -11.26 -3.52 13.78
CA MET A 295 -11.75 -4.76 13.17
C MET A 295 -11.73 -5.93 14.16
N LYS A 296 -10.69 -6.02 15.00
CA LYS A 296 -10.60 -7.05 16.03
C LYS A 296 -11.68 -6.83 17.08
N ASP A 297 -11.82 -5.61 17.60
CA ASP A 297 -12.82 -5.29 18.62
C ASP A 297 -14.24 -5.58 18.13
N PHE A 298 -14.52 -5.31 16.85
CA PHE A 298 -15.80 -5.63 16.22
C PHE A 298 -16.06 -7.15 16.15
N LEU A 299 -15.09 -7.94 15.69
CA LEU A 299 -15.21 -9.41 15.66
C LEU A 299 -15.33 -9.99 17.08
N ASP A 300 -14.60 -9.42 18.03
CA ASP A 300 -14.68 -9.78 19.44
C ASP A 300 -16.10 -9.56 19.97
N GLN A 301 -16.76 -8.44 19.64
CA GLN A 301 -18.17 -8.23 19.99
C GLN A 301 -19.14 -9.17 19.26
N MET A 302 -18.83 -9.61 18.05
CA MET A 302 -19.65 -10.62 17.35
C MET A 302 -19.58 -12.00 18.02
N PHE A 303 -18.46 -12.32 18.68
CA PHE A 303 -18.21 -13.62 19.31
C PHE A 303 -17.92 -13.46 20.81
N LEU A 304 -18.84 -12.83 21.55
CA LEU A 304 -18.72 -12.58 23.00
C LEU A 304 -18.35 -13.85 23.78
N ASP A 305 -18.96 -14.98 23.43
CA ASP A 305 -18.79 -16.25 24.12
C ASP A 305 -17.53 -17.03 23.70
N ASN A 306 -16.81 -16.62 22.64
CA ASN A 306 -15.66 -17.36 22.12
C ASN A 306 -14.63 -16.45 21.44
N ARG A 307 -13.71 -15.89 22.23
CA ARG A 307 -12.62 -15.03 21.77
C ARG A 307 -11.59 -15.76 20.90
N ASP A 308 -11.40 -17.06 21.09
CA ASP A 308 -10.49 -17.85 20.26
C ASP A 308 -11.01 -17.96 18.83
N LEU A 309 -12.33 -18.15 18.66
CA LEU A 309 -12.98 -18.14 17.36
C LEU A 309 -12.83 -16.78 16.66
N SER A 310 -13.02 -15.67 17.38
CA SER A 310 -12.77 -14.32 16.86
C SER A 310 -11.35 -14.18 16.30
N SER A 311 -10.36 -14.65 17.08
CA SER A 311 -8.94 -14.61 16.67
C SER A 311 -8.66 -15.48 15.44
N GLN A 312 -9.26 -16.67 15.34
CA GLN A 312 -9.15 -17.54 14.16
C GLN A 312 -9.80 -16.92 12.92
N VAL A 313 -10.99 -16.34 13.05
CA VAL A 313 -11.68 -15.62 11.97
C VAL A 313 -10.82 -14.47 11.46
N LEU A 314 -10.28 -13.64 12.37
CA LEU A 314 -9.40 -12.53 12.01
C LEU A 314 -8.12 -13.00 11.32
N HIS A 315 -7.55 -14.11 11.77
CA HIS A 315 -6.38 -14.73 11.12
C HIS A 315 -6.67 -15.08 9.66
N HIS A 316 -7.81 -15.73 9.38
CA HIS A 316 -8.20 -16.07 8.02
C HIS A 316 -8.53 -14.86 7.16
N ILE A 317 -9.18 -13.83 7.72
CA ILE A 317 -9.42 -12.56 7.03
C ILE A 317 -8.09 -11.91 6.63
N ARG A 318 -7.11 -11.85 7.55
CA ARG A 318 -5.78 -11.27 7.28
C ARG A 318 -4.95 -12.08 6.28
N ALA A 319 -5.14 -13.40 6.24
CA ALA A 319 -4.44 -14.27 5.30
C ALA A 319 -4.87 -14.07 3.83
N ASN A 320 -5.99 -13.39 3.58
CA ASN A 320 -6.45 -13.05 2.24
C ASN A 320 -6.58 -11.52 2.10
N ARG A 321 -5.68 -10.90 1.35
CA ARG A 321 -5.61 -9.43 1.20
C ARG A 321 -6.94 -8.82 0.74
N SER A 322 -7.56 -9.37 -0.31
CA SER A 322 -8.82 -8.83 -0.83
C SER A 322 -9.92 -8.88 0.22
N LEU A 323 -9.98 -9.99 0.97
CA LEU A 323 -10.93 -10.14 2.06
C LEU A 323 -10.67 -9.17 3.21
N HIS A 324 -9.40 -9.01 3.61
CA HIS A 324 -9.00 -8.06 4.65
C HIS A 324 -9.41 -6.63 4.30
N VAL A 325 -9.13 -6.21 3.06
CA VAL A 325 -9.48 -4.88 2.55
C VAL A 325 -10.99 -4.67 2.55
N MET A 326 -11.78 -5.63 2.10
CA MET A 326 -13.25 -5.54 2.18
C MET A 326 -13.79 -5.50 3.62
N CYS A 327 -13.17 -6.26 4.54
CA CYS A 327 -13.55 -6.29 5.96
C CYS A 327 -13.23 -4.99 6.71
N THR A 328 -12.58 -4.01 6.08
CA THR A 328 -12.54 -2.64 6.61
C THR A 328 -13.93 -2.01 6.67
N VAL A 329 -14.88 -2.52 5.87
CA VAL A 329 -16.28 -2.13 5.94
C VAL A 329 -17.02 -3.01 6.95
N PRO A 330 -17.65 -2.44 8.00
CA PRO A 330 -18.38 -3.20 9.03
C PRO A 330 -19.42 -4.19 8.49
N GLY A 331 -20.23 -3.78 7.51
CA GLY A 331 -21.23 -4.67 6.91
C GLY A 331 -20.59 -5.93 6.28
N PHE A 332 -19.47 -5.77 5.57
CA PHE A 332 -18.72 -6.91 5.04
C PHE A 332 -18.02 -7.72 6.12
N CYS A 333 -17.40 -7.05 7.10
CA CYS A 333 -16.76 -7.72 8.23
C CYS A 333 -17.75 -8.62 8.96
N TRP A 334 -18.99 -8.17 9.12
CA TRP A 334 -20.06 -8.95 9.73
C TRP A 334 -20.47 -10.17 8.88
N ILE A 335 -20.66 -10.00 7.57
CA ILE A 335 -20.99 -11.13 6.66
C ILE A 335 -19.84 -12.14 6.65
N SER A 336 -18.62 -11.70 6.35
CA SER A 336 -17.43 -12.56 6.24
C SER A 336 -17.09 -13.23 7.58
N GLY A 337 -17.17 -12.48 8.67
CA GLY A 337 -16.95 -12.99 10.02
C GLY A 337 -17.96 -14.07 10.39
N SER A 338 -19.25 -13.82 10.15
CA SER A 338 -20.32 -14.79 10.40
C SER A 338 -20.14 -16.07 9.56
N SER A 339 -19.82 -15.94 8.27
CA SER A 339 -19.59 -17.06 7.37
C SER A 339 -18.40 -17.94 7.77
N ILE A 340 -17.24 -17.32 8.03
CA ILE A 340 -16.03 -18.04 8.42
C ILE A 340 -16.24 -18.63 9.82
N GLY A 341 -16.85 -17.90 10.74
CA GLY A 341 -17.17 -18.38 12.08
C GLY A 341 -18.07 -19.61 12.06
N TYR A 342 -19.13 -19.59 11.23
CA TYR A 342 -20.03 -20.74 11.03
C TYR A 342 -19.29 -21.94 10.40
N TYR A 343 -18.42 -21.70 9.41
CA TYR A 343 -17.59 -22.75 8.83
C TYR A 343 -16.69 -23.40 9.90
N LEU A 344 -15.95 -22.59 10.68
CA LEU A 344 -15.00 -23.08 11.69
C LEU A 344 -15.71 -23.93 12.77
N LYS A 345 -16.85 -23.49 13.30
CA LYS A 345 -17.60 -24.27 14.31
C LYS A 345 -18.16 -25.60 13.79
N ASN A 346 -18.49 -25.70 12.50
CA ASN A 346 -19.00 -26.96 11.94
C ASN A 346 -17.88 -27.90 11.46
N SER A 347 -16.72 -27.34 11.12
CA SER A 347 -15.54 -28.12 10.69
C SER A 347 -14.92 -28.95 11.81
N THR A 348 -15.13 -28.60 13.09
CA THR A 348 -14.67 -29.40 14.24
C THR A 348 -15.45 -30.70 14.44
N ASN A 349 -16.64 -30.84 13.83
CA ASN A 349 -17.56 -31.97 14.05
C ASN A 349 -17.59 -32.98 12.87
N GLN A 350 -16.86 -32.73 11.78
CA GLN A 350 -16.85 -33.62 10.60
C GLN A 350 -15.45 -34.18 10.34
N SER A 351 -15.37 -35.48 10.04
CA SER A 351 -14.16 -36.19 9.64
C SER A 351 -13.43 -35.46 8.50
N GLN A 352 -12.09 -35.46 8.58
CA GLN A 352 -11.10 -34.75 7.74
C GLN A 352 -11.24 -34.93 6.21
N GLU A 353 -12.33 -34.47 5.61
CA GLU A 353 -12.36 -34.15 4.18
C GLU A 353 -11.99 -32.67 3.99
N THR A 354 -10.89 -32.47 3.27
CA THR A 354 -10.24 -31.29 2.67
C THR A 354 -11.14 -30.09 2.26
N THR A 355 -12.03 -29.61 3.13
CA THR A 355 -12.77 -28.37 2.89
C THR A 355 -11.88 -27.20 3.30
N VAL A 356 -11.46 -26.39 2.32
CA VAL A 356 -10.67 -25.18 2.52
C VAL A 356 -11.60 -24.07 3.02
N VAL A 357 -11.12 -23.25 3.98
CA VAL A 357 -11.81 -22.05 4.48
C VAL A 357 -12.31 -21.20 3.30
N PRO A 358 -13.54 -20.65 3.34
CA PRO A 358 -14.09 -19.85 2.24
C PRO A 358 -13.21 -18.63 1.93
N LYS A 359 -12.86 -18.47 0.66
CA LYS A 359 -11.96 -17.40 0.15
C LYS A 359 -12.62 -16.49 -0.87
N THR A 360 -13.49 -17.04 -1.73
CA THR A 360 -14.17 -16.25 -2.77
C THR A 360 -15.40 -15.55 -2.21
N LEU A 361 -15.87 -14.49 -2.89
CA LEU A 361 -17.11 -13.81 -2.50
C LEU A 361 -18.27 -14.80 -2.54
N SER A 362 -18.37 -15.60 -3.58
CA SER A 362 -19.47 -16.56 -3.73
C SER A 362 -19.45 -17.63 -2.64
N GLU A 363 -18.28 -18.10 -2.21
CA GLU A 363 -18.15 -19.02 -1.08
C GLU A 363 -18.62 -18.36 0.23
N ILE A 364 -18.13 -17.16 0.54
CA ILE A 364 -18.50 -16.42 1.75
C ILE A 364 -20.02 -16.23 1.82
N TYR A 365 -20.63 -15.77 0.74
CA TYR A 365 -22.08 -15.52 0.69
C TYR A 365 -22.88 -16.83 0.72
N SER A 366 -22.37 -17.90 0.11
CA SER A 366 -23.02 -19.21 0.19
C SER A 366 -23.01 -19.78 1.62
N TYR A 367 -21.92 -19.60 2.37
CA TYR A 367 -21.88 -19.98 3.79
C TYR A 367 -22.79 -19.09 4.64
N TYR A 368 -22.82 -17.78 4.38
CA TYR A 368 -23.73 -16.85 5.04
C TYR A 368 -25.18 -17.28 4.84
N PHE A 369 -25.55 -17.62 3.60
CA PHE A 369 -26.88 -18.12 3.27
C PHE A 369 -27.20 -19.44 3.96
N LYS A 370 -26.28 -20.40 3.94
CA LYS A 370 -26.45 -21.69 4.61
C LYS A 370 -26.67 -21.51 6.10
N MET A 371 -25.89 -20.65 6.75
CA MET A 371 -26.05 -20.29 8.16
C MET A 371 -27.40 -19.62 8.44
N ALA A 372 -27.80 -18.66 7.60
CA ALA A 372 -29.09 -17.98 7.74
C ALA A 372 -30.26 -18.96 7.62
N LEU A 373 -30.11 -20.00 6.79
CA LEU A 373 -31.11 -21.04 6.53
C LEU A 373 -31.14 -22.16 7.58
N SER A 374 -30.03 -22.47 8.25
CA SER A 374 -29.98 -23.56 9.24
C SER A 374 -30.45 -23.16 10.64
N SER A 375 -30.73 -21.87 10.91
CA SER A 375 -31.11 -21.33 12.23
C SER A 375 -30.08 -21.55 13.36
N GLU A 376 -28.87 -22.03 13.06
CA GLU A 376 -27.86 -22.50 14.03
C GLU A 376 -26.95 -21.40 14.61
N TRP A 377 -27.30 -20.12 14.49
CA TRP A 377 -26.40 -19.02 14.92
C TRP A 377 -27.13 -17.73 15.28
N PRO A 378 -26.75 -17.06 16.38
CA PRO A 378 -27.33 -17.25 17.70
C PRO A 378 -28.71 -16.57 17.83
N GLU A 379 -29.74 -17.35 18.14
CA GLU A 379 -30.83 -16.98 19.07
C GLU A 379 -31.53 -18.30 19.49
N LYS A 380 -32.15 -18.30 20.68
CA LYS A 380 -32.62 -19.47 21.44
C LYS A 380 -33.25 -20.60 20.59
N PRO A 381 -33.04 -21.89 20.97
CA PRO A 381 -33.61 -23.02 20.24
C PRO A 381 -35.14 -22.97 20.29
N ARG A 382 -35.79 -22.93 19.13
CA ARG A 382 -37.22 -23.20 19.01
C ARG A 382 -37.44 -24.63 18.52
N GLU A 383 -38.52 -25.22 19.02
CA GLU A 383 -38.94 -26.59 18.78
C GLU A 383 -39.02 -26.93 17.28
N THR A 384 -38.52 -28.13 16.99
CA THR A 384 -38.51 -28.81 15.69
C THR A 384 -39.90 -28.94 15.08
N LEU A 385 -40.22 -28.07 14.11
CA LEU A 385 -41.28 -28.30 13.13
C LEU A 385 -40.71 -29.08 11.92
N ARG A 386 -41.55 -29.97 11.36
CA ARG A 386 -41.23 -30.95 10.30
C ARG A 386 -40.30 -30.37 9.21
N ILE A 387 -39.09 -30.93 9.14
CA ILE A 387 -37.92 -30.41 8.41
C ILE A 387 -38.17 -30.21 6.89
N GLU A 388 -38.98 -31.04 6.24
CA GLU A 388 -39.17 -30.96 4.77
C GLU A 388 -40.11 -29.83 4.31
N GLN A 389 -41.21 -29.57 5.04
CA GLN A 389 -42.17 -28.51 4.68
C GLN A 389 -41.57 -27.12 4.90
N ALA A 390 -40.77 -26.93 5.96
CA ALA A 390 -40.06 -25.68 6.23
C ALA A 390 -39.02 -25.37 5.13
N VAL A 391 -38.25 -26.37 4.70
CA VAL A 391 -37.24 -26.21 3.63
C VAL A 391 -37.88 -25.84 2.29
N ASN A 392 -39.01 -26.47 1.92
CA ASN A 392 -39.71 -26.13 0.66
C ASN A 392 -40.32 -24.72 0.68
N ASN A 393 -40.86 -24.28 1.81
CA ASN A 393 -41.36 -22.90 1.96
C ASN A 393 -40.21 -21.89 1.85
N ASN A 394 -39.06 -22.17 2.46
CA ASN A 394 -37.87 -21.32 2.38
C ASN A 394 -37.33 -21.19 0.94
N LYS A 395 -37.33 -22.27 0.15
CA LYS A 395 -36.93 -22.23 -1.26
C LYS A 395 -37.82 -21.30 -2.10
N LYS A 396 -39.13 -21.33 -1.88
CA LYS A 396 -40.08 -20.46 -2.61
C LYS A 396 -39.89 -18.98 -2.25
N ILE A 397 -39.65 -18.69 -0.97
CA ILE A 397 -39.36 -17.33 -0.48
C ILE A 397 -38.05 -16.83 -1.08
N VAL A 398 -36.97 -17.60 -1.01
CA VAL A 398 -35.67 -17.22 -1.59
C VAL A 398 -35.78 -17.00 -3.10
N GLY A 399 -36.54 -17.82 -3.83
CA GLY A 399 -36.80 -17.60 -5.26
C GLY A 399 -37.54 -16.29 -5.55
N SER A 400 -38.52 -15.92 -4.71
CA SER A 400 -39.27 -14.67 -4.86
C SER A 400 -38.45 -13.45 -4.47
N LEU A 401 -37.65 -13.55 -3.41
CA LEU A 401 -36.67 -12.53 -3.01
C LEU A 401 -35.57 -12.35 -4.06
N GLY A 402 -35.08 -13.44 -4.67
CA GLY A 402 -34.12 -13.36 -5.77
C GLY A 402 -34.69 -12.66 -7.00
N ARG A 403 -35.98 -12.86 -7.30
CA ARG A 403 -36.67 -12.13 -8.36
C ARG A 403 -36.76 -10.63 -8.04
N LEU A 404 -37.19 -10.27 -6.82
CA LEU A 404 -37.22 -8.89 -6.35
C LEU A 404 -35.83 -8.26 -6.45
N ALA A 405 -34.80 -8.98 -6.01
CA ALA A 405 -33.42 -8.52 -6.01
C ALA A 405 -32.91 -8.21 -7.42
N PHE A 406 -33.14 -9.12 -8.38
CA PHE A 406 -32.70 -8.95 -9.77
C PHE A 406 -33.36 -7.76 -10.46
N TYR A 407 -34.69 -7.65 -10.42
CA TYR A 407 -35.37 -6.50 -11.04
C TYR A 407 -35.13 -5.20 -10.28
N GLY A 408 -34.92 -5.26 -8.96
CA GLY A 408 -34.46 -4.12 -8.17
C GLY A 408 -33.09 -3.62 -8.64
N LEU A 409 -32.15 -4.52 -8.92
CA LEU A 409 -30.83 -4.16 -9.46
C LEU A 409 -30.96 -3.43 -10.80
N LEU A 410 -31.77 -3.96 -11.74
CA LEU A 410 -32.00 -3.35 -13.05
C LEU A 410 -32.64 -1.96 -12.97
N LYS A 411 -33.54 -1.75 -12.00
CA LYS A 411 -34.25 -0.47 -11.79
C LYS A 411 -33.52 0.49 -10.87
N LYS A 412 -32.28 0.15 -10.43
CA LYS A 412 -31.52 0.93 -9.44
C LYS A 412 -32.31 1.20 -8.15
N LYS A 413 -33.09 0.20 -7.73
CA LYS A 413 -33.98 0.25 -6.57
C LYS A 413 -33.43 -0.61 -5.44
N TYR A 414 -33.15 0.05 -4.32
CA TYR A 414 -32.57 -0.56 -3.11
C TYR A 414 -33.57 -0.63 -1.93
N VAL A 415 -34.66 0.16 -2.01
CA VAL A 415 -35.75 0.19 -1.04
C VAL A 415 -37.04 -0.24 -1.73
N PHE A 416 -37.80 -1.09 -1.06
CA PHE A 416 -39.02 -1.72 -1.57
C PHE A 416 -40.17 -1.49 -0.59
N TYR A 417 -41.37 -1.28 -1.13
CA TYR A 417 -42.58 -1.06 -0.35
C TYR A 417 -43.54 -2.25 -0.51
N GLU A 418 -44.62 -2.28 0.25
CA GLU A 418 -45.59 -3.40 0.20
C GLU A 418 -46.15 -3.68 -1.19
N GLN A 419 -46.34 -2.64 -2.01
CA GLN A 419 -46.79 -2.79 -3.41
C GLN A 419 -45.75 -3.53 -4.26
N ASP A 420 -44.47 -3.22 -4.05
CA ASP A 420 -43.38 -3.91 -4.74
C ASP A 420 -43.32 -5.38 -4.32
N MET A 421 -43.44 -5.65 -3.01
CA MET A 421 -43.44 -7.02 -2.50
C MET A 421 -44.53 -7.87 -3.14
N LYS A 422 -45.76 -7.33 -3.21
CA LYS A 422 -46.89 -8.00 -3.86
C LYS A 422 -46.66 -8.17 -5.37
N ALA A 423 -46.14 -7.15 -6.06
CA ALA A 423 -45.85 -7.21 -7.49
C ALA A 423 -44.85 -8.31 -7.85
N TYR A 424 -43.87 -8.57 -6.98
CA TYR A 424 -42.90 -9.66 -7.14
C TYR A 424 -43.30 -10.95 -6.43
N GLY A 425 -44.57 -11.11 -6.07
CA GLY A 425 -45.16 -12.37 -5.58
C GLY A 425 -44.67 -12.81 -4.21
N ILE A 426 -44.23 -11.88 -3.37
CA ILE A 426 -43.82 -12.15 -1.98
C ILE A 426 -45.05 -12.06 -1.08
N ASP A 427 -45.33 -13.14 -0.37
CA ASP A 427 -46.36 -13.18 0.66
C ASP A 427 -45.83 -12.56 1.96
N LEU A 428 -46.42 -11.44 2.37
CA LEU A 428 -46.00 -10.68 3.55
C LEU A 428 -46.14 -11.48 4.86
N SER A 429 -47.04 -12.48 4.90
CA SER A 429 -47.21 -13.35 6.08
C SER A 429 -45.99 -14.25 6.32
N LEU A 430 -45.27 -14.63 5.24
CA LEU A 430 -44.09 -15.48 5.29
C LEU A 430 -42.80 -14.72 5.65
N LEU A 431 -42.83 -13.38 5.59
CA LEU A 431 -41.71 -12.51 5.97
C LEU A 431 -41.45 -12.47 7.48
N GLN A 432 -42.35 -13.01 8.31
CA GLN A 432 -42.16 -13.14 9.76
C GLN A 432 -41.23 -14.31 10.15
N SER A 433 -40.73 -15.08 9.19
CA SER A 433 -39.73 -16.12 9.43
C SER A 433 -38.36 -15.51 9.79
N SER A 434 -37.62 -16.18 10.68
CA SER A 434 -36.26 -15.78 11.15
C SER A 434 -35.23 -15.64 10.01
N LEU A 435 -35.53 -16.24 8.86
CA LEU A 435 -34.74 -16.15 7.63
C LEU A 435 -34.84 -14.79 6.96
N CYS A 436 -36.05 -14.26 6.86
CA CYS A 436 -36.32 -12.99 6.21
C CYS A 436 -35.72 -11.83 7.00
N SER A 437 -35.74 -11.86 8.33
CA SER A 437 -35.17 -10.79 9.17
C SER A 437 -33.65 -10.60 9.02
N ARG A 438 -32.91 -11.60 8.53
CA ARG A 438 -31.45 -11.50 8.31
C ARG A 438 -31.06 -11.04 6.91
N LEU A 439 -31.90 -11.37 5.91
CA LEU A 439 -31.66 -11.03 4.51
C LEU A 439 -32.30 -9.70 4.13
N LEU A 440 -33.51 -9.46 4.61
CA LEU A 440 -34.36 -8.31 4.31
C LEU A 440 -34.77 -7.64 5.62
N LEU A 441 -34.23 -6.46 5.87
CA LEU A 441 -34.59 -5.65 7.02
C LEU A 441 -35.92 -4.95 6.75
N LYS A 442 -36.73 -4.85 7.81
CA LYS A 442 -38.02 -4.17 7.82
C LYS A 442 -37.91 -2.94 8.71
N GLU A 443 -38.37 -1.81 8.20
CA GLU A 443 -38.51 -0.57 8.96
C GLU A 443 -39.97 -0.12 8.92
N GLU A 444 -40.60 -0.10 10.08
CA GLU A 444 -41.98 0.34 10.26
C GLU A 444 -42.00 1.84 10.57
N MET A 445 -42.61 2.62 9.68
CA MET A 445 -42.86 4.05 9.86
C MET A 445 -44.36 4.26 10.12
N GLN A 446 -44.75 5.45 10.59
CA GLN A 446 -46.14 5.74 10.98
C GLN A 446 -47.17 5.51 9.86
N SER A 447 -46.78 5.64 8.58
CA SER A 447 -47.69 5.58 7.42
C SER A 447 -47.36 4.49 6.39
N PHE A 448 -46.22 3.80 6.51
CA PHE A 448 -45.79 2.79 5.54
C PHE A 448 -44.70 1.88 6.10
N THR A 449 -44.51 0.75 5.43
CA THR A 449 -43.41 -0.19 5.71
C THR A 449 -42.39 -0.14 4.58
N ALA A 450 -41.13 0.10 4.93
CA ALA A 450 -40.01 -0.01 3.99
C ALA A 450 -39.24 -1.31 4.23
N TYR A 451 -38.78 -1.92 3.14
CA TYR A 451 -37.98 -3.14 3.15
C TYR A 451 -36.73 -2.93 2.31
N TYR A 452 -35.59 -3.40 2.81
CA TYR A 452 -34.31 -3.28 2.12
C TYR A 452 -33.39 -4.43 2.50
N PHE A 453 -32.50 -4.82 1.59
CA PHE A 453 -31.51 -5.84 1.89
C PHE A 453 -30.51 -5.30 2.92
N SER A 454 -30.07 -6.15 3.85
CA SER A 454 -29.12 -5.73 4.90
C SER A 454 -27.78 -5.22 4.34
N HIS A 455 -27.44 -5.63 3.12
CA HIS A 455 -26.35 -5.04 2.33
C HIS A 455 -26.62 -5.20 0.82
N LEU A 456 -26.14 -4.27 -0.01
CA LEU A 456 -26.34 -4.30 -1.47
C LEU A 456 -25.86 -5.61 -2.11
N THR A 457 -24.72 -6.13 -1.67
CA THR A 457 -24.18 -7.40 -2.18
C THR A 457 -25.05 -8.62 -1.89
N LEU A 458 -25.91 -8.59 -0.86
CA LEU A 458 -26.88 -9.65 -0.65
C LEU A 458 -27.97 -9.61 -1.72
N GLN A 459 -28.39 -8.40 -2.12
CA GLN A 459 -29.27 -8.22 -3.28
C GLN A 459 -28.60 -8.77 -4.55
N GLU A 460 -27.33 -8.44 -4.80
CA GLU A 460 -26.58 -8.92 -5.98
C GLU A 460 -26.41 -10.45 -6.00
N PHE A 461 -26.12 -11.05 -4.85
CA PHE A 461 -25.98 -12.51 -4.73
C PHE A 461 -27.32 -13.24 -4.97
N LEU A 462 -28.41 -12.75 -4.36
CA LEU A 462 -29.75 -13.30 -4.59
C LEU A 462 -30.22 -13.12 -6.03
N ALA A 463 -29.90 -11.98 -6.64
CA ALA A 463 -30.15 -11.73 -8.04
C ALA A 463 -29.42 -12.75 -8.93
N ALA A 464 -28.15 -13.08 -8.63
CA ALA A 464 -27.39 -14.09 -9.35
C ALA A 464 -27.99 -15.50 -9.23
N ILE A 465 -28.46 -15.88 -8.04
CA ILE A 465 -29.16 -17.16 -7.83
C ILE A 465 -30.46 -17.22 -8.65
N TYR A 466 -31.27 -16.15 -8.62
CA TYR A 466 -32.48 -16.08 -9.43
C TYR A 466 -32.17 -16.17 -10.92
N TYR A 467 -31.19 -15.40 -11.40
CA TYR A 467 -30.79 -15.42 -12.80
C TYR A 467 -30.32 -16.82 -13.22
N TYR A 468 -29.47 -17.47 -12.42
CA TYR A 468 -29.00 -18.84 -12.67
C TYR A 468 -30.16 -19.84 -12.81
N THR A 469 -31.15 -19.76 -11.93
CA THR A 469 -32.30 -20.69 -11.94
C THR A 469 -33.30 -20.39 -13.05
N ALA A 470 -33.60 -19.11 -13.30
CA ALA A 470 -34.55 -18.67 -14.33
C ALA A 470 -34.00 -18.85 -15.76
N ALA A 471 -32.72 -18.55 -15.99
CA ALA A 471 -32.07 -18.60 -17.31
C ALA A 471 -32.12 -19.98 -17.98
N LYS A 472 -32.30 -21.05 -17.21
CA LYS A 472 -32.41 -22.42 -17.74
C LYS A 472 -33.71 -22.67 -18.49
N ARG A 473 -34.77 -21.95 -18.10
CA ARG A 473 -36.14 -22.11 -18.63
C ARG A 473 -36.57 -20.92 -19.47
N ALA A 474 -35.87 -19.79 -19.36
CA ALA A 474 -36.18 -18.58 -20.09
C ALA A 474 -35.88 -18.74 -21.58
N ILE A 475 -36.87 -18.42 -22.42
CA ILE A 475 -36.73 -18.37 -23.88
C ILE A 475 -36.20 -16.98 -24.31
N PHE A 476 -36.57 -15.93 -23.59
CA PHE A 476 -36.22 -14.54 -23.88
C PHE A 476 -35.22 -14.00 -22.86
N ASP A 477 -34.49 -12.95 -23.25
CA ASP A 477 -33.52 -12.28 -22.40
C ASP A 477 -34.19 -11.75 -21.12
N LEU A 478 -33.70 -12.20 -19.96
CA LEU A 478 -34.26 -11.83 -18.65
C LEU A 478 -34.09 -10.34 -18.34
N PHE A 479 -33.21 -9.64 -19.05
CA PHE A 479 -33.00 -8.21 -18.89
C PHE A 479 -33.98 -7.33 -19.67
N THR A 480 -34.86 -7.89 -20.52
CA THR A 480 -35.86 -7.11 -21.27
C THR A 480 -37.25 -7.29 -20.66
N GLU A 481 -37.88 -6.21 -20.21
CA GLU A 481 -39.27 -6.24 -19.70
C GLU A 481 -40.31 -6.28 -20.85
N SER A 482 -39.96 -5.77 -22.05
CA SER A 482 -40.77 -5.82 -23.26
C SER A 482 -40.35 -7.00 -24.16
N GLY A 483 -41.27 -7.93 -24.43
CA GLY A 483 -41.04 -9.26 -25.01
C GLY A 483 -40.53 -9.37 -26.46
N MET A 484 -39.75 -8.42 -26.97
CA MET A 484 -39.05 -8.55 -28.26
C MET A 484 -37.53 -8.50 -28.05
N SER A 485 -37.00 -9.62 -27.58
CA SER A 485 -35.57 -9.93 -27.65
C SER A 485 -35.39 -11.18 -28.50
N TRP A 486 -34.27 -11.32 -29.21
CA TRP A 486 -33.93 -12.58 -29.88
C TRP A 486 -33.95 -13.75 -28.89
N PRO A 487 -34.52 -14.92 -29.26
CA PRO A 487 -34.56 -16.07 -28.37
C PRO A 487 -33.16 -16.45 -27.87
N LYS A 488 -33.00 -16.53 -26.55
CA LYS A 488 -31.79 -16.99 -25.87
C LYS A 488 -32.13 -18.29 -25.16
N LEU A 489 -31.90 -19.41 -25.84
CA LEU A 489 -32.19 -20.74 -25.29
C LEU A 489 -31.01 -21.22 -24.45
N GLY A 490 -31.31 -21.62 -23.21
CA GLY A 490 -30.37 -22.27 -22.31
C GLY A 490 -29.47 -21.33 -21.52
N PHE A 491 -29.02 -21.81 -20.36
CA PHE A 491 -28.26 -21.04 -19.37
C PHE A 491 -27.00 -20.37 -19.95
N LEU A 492 -26.23 -21.07 -20.80
CA LEU A 492 -24.97 -20.53 -21.32
C LEU A 492 -25.17 -19.26 -22.14
N ASN A 493 -26.23 -19.18 -22.96
CA ASN A 493 -26.50 -17.99 -23.77
C ASN A 493 -26.89 -16.79 -22.89
N HIS A 494 -27.65 -17.05 -21.82
CA HIS A 494 -27.96 -16.05 -20.80
C HIS A 494 -26.73 -15.63 -19.99
N PHE A 495 -25.82 -16.55 -19.67
CA PHE A 495 -24.56 -16.24 -19.01
C PHE A 495 -23.69 -15.31 -19.86
N LYS A 496 -23.50 -15.65 -21.15
CA LYS A 496 -22.78 -14.81 -22.12
C LYS A 496 -23.40 -13.41 -22.22
N SER A 497 -24.73 -13.33 -22.28
CA SER A 497 -25.48 -12.07 -22.29
C SER A 497 -25.23 -11.23 -21.04
N ALA A 498 -25.28 -11.83 -19.85
CA ALA A 498 -25.04 -11.13 -18.59
C ALA A 498 -23.62 -10.55 -18.53
N VAL A 499 -22.61 -11.35 -18.90
CA VAL A 499 -21.20 -10.91 -18.96
C VAL A 499 -21.04 -9.76 -19.97
N GLN A 500 -21.61 -9.88 -21.18
CA GLN A 500 -21.54 -8.83 -22.20
C GLN A 500 -22.18 -7.51 -21.75
N ARG A 501 -23.35 -7.58 -21.08
CA ARG A 501 -23.99 -6.39 -20.52
C ARG A 501 -23.14 -5.73 -19.44
N SER A 502 -22.49 -6.52 -18.58
CA SER A 502 -21.53 -5.98 -17.60
C SER A 502 -20.38 -5.23 -18.27
N LEU A 503 -19.82 -5.80 -19.35
CA LEU A 503 -18.74 -5.18 -20.12
C LEU A 503 -19.16 -3.90 -20.86
N GLN A 504 -20.45 -3.73 -21.15
CA GLN A 504 -21.00 -2.56 -21.87
C GLN A 504 -21.55 -1.48 -20.93
N ALA A 505 -22.01 -1.85 -19.73
CA ALA A 505 -22.61 -0.93 -18.77
C ALA A 505 -21.61 0.14 -18.30
N GLU A 506 -22.02 1.41 -18.34
CA GLU A 506 -21.20 2.54 -17.90
C GLU A 506 -21.10 2.64 -16.37
N ASP A 507 -22.15 2.25 -15.65
CA ASP A 507 -22.31 2.38 -14.21
C ASP A 507 -21.77 1.19 -13.38
N ARG A 508 -21.32 0.12 -14.05
CA ARG A 508 -20.64 -1.05 -13.47
C ARG A 508 -21.41 -1.77 -12.37
N GLN A 509 -22.72 -1.56 -12.31
CA GLN A 509 -23.59 -2.12 -11.28
C GLN A 509 -23.74 -3.65 -11.40
N LEU A 510 -23.46 -4.22 -12.58
CA LEU A 510 -23.58 -5.65 -12.83
C LEU A 510 -22.29 -6.43 -12.50
N ASP A 511 -21.18 -5.75 -12.19
CA ASP A 511 -19.87 -6.40 -12.09
C ASP A 511 -19.82 -7.43 -10.95
N ILE A 512 -20.35 -7.10 -9.77
CA ILE A 512 -20.43 -8.02 -8.62
C ILE A 512 -21.50 -9.09 -8.83
N PHE A 513 -22.63 -8.74 -9.46
CA PHE A 513 -23.63 -9.72 -9.89
C PHE A 513 -23.02 -10.80 -10.81
N VAL A 514 -22.18 -10.42 -11.79
CA VAL A 514 -21.52 -11.37 -12.71
C VAL A 514 -20.41 -12.16 -12.00
N ARG A 515 -19.72 -11.59 -11.02
CA ARG A 515 -18.80 -12.34 -10.13
C ARG A 515 -19.55 -13.46 -9.42
N PHE A 516 -20.68 -13.16 -8.77
CA PHE A 516 -21.51 -14.17 -8.12
C PHE A 516 -22.08 -15.19 -9.10
N LEU A 517 -22.59 -14.76 -10.24
CA LEU A 517 -23.10 -15.66 -11.28
C LEU A 517 -22.03 -16.64 -11.78
N SER A 518 -20.78 -16.17 -11.91
CA SER A 518 -19.63 -17.01 -12.26
C SER A 518 -19.27 -17.97 -11.13
N GLY A 519 -19.29 -17.50 -9.88
CA GLY A 519 -19.01 -18.35 -8.71
C GLY A 519 -20.06 -19.42 -8.44
N LEU A 520 -21.31 -19.26 -8.88
CA LEU A 520 -22.31 -20.35 -8.84
C LEU A 520 -21.91 -21.57 -9.69
N LEU A 521 -20.98 -21.41 -10.64
CA LEU A 521 -20.39 -22.50 -11.43
C LEU A 521 -19.12 -23.10 -10.77
N SER A 522 -18.72 -22.64 -9.59
CA SER A 522 -17.65 -23.23 -8.78
C SER A 522 -18.09 -24.57 -8.17
N PRO A 523 -17.23 -25.61 -8.19
CA PRO A 523 -17.53 -26.88 -7.53
C PRO A 523 -17.78 -26.72 -6.03
N GLN A 524 -17.04 -25.82 -5.37
CA GLN A 524 -17.17 -25.58 -3.93
C GLN A 524 -18.52 -24.95 -3.58
N VAL A 525 -18.93 -23.93 -4.36
CA VAL A 525 -20.23 -23.26 -4.18
C VAL A 525 -21.39 -24.20 -4.53
N ASN A 526 -21.26 -24.97 -5.62
CA ASN A 526 -22.26 -25.96 -5.99
C ASN A 526 -22.42 -27.03 -4.91
N LYS A 527 -21.31 -27.60 -4.41
CA LYS A 527 -21.34 -28.56 -3.29
C LYS A 527 -22.09 -27.98 -2.09
N LEU A 528 -21.82 -26.72 -1.75
CA LEU A 528 -22.40 -26.04 -0.58
C LEU A 528 -23.91 -25.76 -0.70
N LEU A 529 -24.37 -25.34 -1.89
CA LEU A 529 -25.77 -24.95 -2.15
C LEU A 529 -26.62 -26.06 -2.81
N SER A 530 -26.01 -27.19 -3.18
CA SER A 530 -26.70 -28.32 -3.80
C SER A 530 -27.79 -28.89 -2.89
N GLY A 531 -28.92 -29.29 -3.47
CA GLY A 531 -30.08 -29.79 -2.74
C GLY A 531 -30.96 -28.69 -2.11
N TRP A 532 -30.45 -27.46 -2.00
CA TRP A 532 -31.19 -26.30 -1.55
C TRP A 532 -31.58 -25.38 -2.71
N LEU A 533 -30.60 -24.73 -3.32
CA LEU A 533 -30.80 -23.71 -4.35
C LEU A 533 -30.24 -24.13 -5.71
N LEU A 534 -29.26 -25.05 -5.72
CA LEU A 534 -28.62 -25.56 -6.92
C LEU A 534 -28.88 -27.07 -7.09
N VAL A 535 -28.84 -27.53 -8.34
CA VAL A 535 -28.87 -28.95 -8.65
C VAL A 535 -27.44 -29.49 -8.52
N LYS A 536 -27.31 -30.64 -7.86
CA LYS A 536 -26.02 -31.31 -7.62
C LYS A 536 -25.33 -31.62 -8.96
N ASP A 537 -24.04 -31.30 -9.06
CA ASP A 537 -23.16 -31.59 -10.21
C ASP A 537 -23.54 -30.96 -11.56
N GLU A 538 -24.63 -30.19 -11.62
CA GLU A 538 -25.15 -29.57 -12.85
C GLU A 538 -24.21 -28.51 -13.43
N HIS A 539 -23.42 -27.84 -12.59
CA HIS A 539 -22.42 -26.86 -13.00
C HIS A 539 -21.39 -27.42 -14.01
N ASN A 540 -21.12 -28.73 -13.96
CA ASN A 540 -20.17 -29.40 -14.87
C ASN A 540 -20.57 -29.27 -16.35
N SER A 541 -21.87 -29.18 -16.65
CA SER A 541 -22.37 -29.06 -18.02
C SER A 541 -22.06 -27.70 -18.66
N PHE A 542 -21.83 -26.65 -17.86
CA PHE A 542 -21.66 -25.28 -18.35
C PHE A 542 -20.27 -24.70 -18.08
N ARG A 543 -19.59 -25.18 -17.04
CA ARG A 543 -18.35 -24.62 -16.49
C ARG A 543 -17.26 -24.38 -17.54
N SER A 544 -16.88 -25.40 -18.31
CA SER A 544 -15.78 -25.28 -19.28
C SER A 544 -16.09 -24.28 -20.40
N GLN A 545 -17.35 -24.21 -20.85
CA GLN A 545 -17.79 -23.26 -21.88
C GLN A 545 -17.87 -21.83 -21.33
N ALA A 546 -18.26 -21.65 -20.07
CA ALA A 546 -18.24 -20.36 -19.38
C ALA A 546 -16.81 -19.84 -19.19
N ILE A 547 -15.87 -20.69 -18.77
CA ILE A 547 -14.43 -20.37 -18.65
C ILE A 547 -13.87 -19.93 -20.01
N SER A 548 -14.10 -20.73 -21.05
CA SER A 548 -13.63 -20.40 -22.42
C SER A 548 -14.18 -19.06 -22.90
N PHE A 549 -15.44 -18.74 -22.59
CA PHE A 549 -16.03 -17.45 -22.93
C PHE A 549 -15.42 -16.27 -22.15
N LEU A 550 -15.22 -16.41 -20.84
CA LEU A 550 -14.56 -15.40 -20.01
C LEU A 550 -13.12 -15.14 -20.49
N GLN A 551 -12.36 -16.19 -20.79
CA GLN A 551 -11.03 -16.07 -21.39
C GLN A 551 -11.08 -15.37 -22.75
N GLY A 552 -12.08 -15.68 -23.58
CA GLY A 552 -12.31 -14.98 -24.85
C GLY A 552 -12.52 -13.47 -24.68
N CYS A 553 -13.18 -13.03 -23.61
CA CYS A 553 -13.38 -11.61 -23.31
C CYS A 553 -12.05 -10.90 -22.95
N LEU A 554 -11.07 -11.63 -22.41
CA LEU A 554 -9.74 -11.09 -22.07
C LEU A 554 -8.80 -10.98 -23.27
N ASN A 555 -9.11 -11.69 -24.36
CA ASN A 555 -8.25 -11.73 -25.56
C ASN A 555 -8.64 -10.66 -26.60
N THR A 556 -9.19 -9.54 -26.14
CA THR A 556 -9.50 -8.36 -26.95
C THR A 556 -8.28 -7.43 -27.00
N ASP A 557 -8.31 -6.32 -27.76
CA ASP A 557 -7.17 -5.39 -27.92
C ASP A 557 -6.44 -5.09 -26.60
N TYR A 558 -5.17 -4.68 -26.67
CA TYR A 558 -4.28 -4.42 -25.51
C TYR A 558 -4.78 -3.40 -24.46
N VAL A 559 -6.00 -2.89 -24.56
CA VAL A 559 -6.63 -1.98 -23.60
C VAL A 559 -7.06 -2.76 -22.35
N ILE A 560 -6.15 -2.85 -21.40
CA ILE A 560 -6.45 -3.30 -20.04
C ILE A 560 -7.35 -2.27 -19.37
N SER A 561 -8.55 -2.69 -19.02
CA SER A 561 -9.47 -1.89 -18.24
C SER A 561 -9.79 -2.62 -16.94
N SER A 562 -10.30 -1.89 -15.97
CA SER A 562 -10.94 -2.44 -14.79
C SER A 562 -12.02 -3.51 -15.11
N ARG A 563 -12.65 -3.47 -16.30
CA ARG A 563 -13.59 -4.52 -16.77
C ARG A 563 -12.89 -5.85 -17.10
N THR A 564 -11.70 -5.79 -17.71
CA THR A 564 -10.91 -7.01 -17.97
C THR A 564 -10.36 -7.57 -16.66
N VAL A 565 -9.98 -6.71 -15.71
CA VAL A 565 -9.65 -7.13 -14.34
C VAL A 565 -10.86 -7.76 -13.65
N ASN A 566 -12.07 -7.21 -13.79
CA ASN A 566 -13.29 -7.82 -13.26
C ASN A 566 -13.56 -9.21 -13.86
N THR A 567 -13.27 -9.39 -15.15
CA THR A 567 -13.35 -10.72 -15.80
C THR A 567 -12.34 -11.71 -15.19
N MET A 568 -11.14 -11.26 -14.80
CA MET A 568 -10.21 -12.07 -14.00
C MET A 568 -10.78 -12.42 -12.61
N HIS A 569 -11.48 -11.50 -11.95
CA HIS A 569 -12.21 -11.83 -10.72
C HIS A 569 -13.31 -12.86 -10.95
N CYS A 570 -14.03 -12.84 -12.08
CA CYS A 570 -14.99 -13.89 -12.42
C CYS A 570 -14.31 -15.27 -12.59
N LEU A 571 -13.12 -15.31 -13.18
CA LEU A 571 -12.29 -16.53 -13.24
C LEU A 571 -11.79 -16.95 -11.84
N TYR A 572 -11.52 -16.00 -10.94
CA TYR A 572 -11.22 -16.30 -9.54
C TYR A 572 -12.42 -16.92 -8.81
N GLU A 573 -13.61 -16.35 -8.98
CA GLU A 573 -14.86 -16.85 -8.39
C GLU A 573 -15.23 -18.24 -8.89
N ILE A 574 -15.04 -18.52 -10.18
CA ILE A 574 -15.21 -19.86 -10.76
C ILE A 574 -14.09 -20.82 -10.31
N GLN A 575 -13.05 -20.38 -9.58
CA GLN A 575 -11.87 -21.15 -9.20
C GLN A 575 -11.04 -21.66 -10.41
N HIS A 576 -10.83 -20.81 -11.41
CA HIS A 576 -9.99 -21.10 -12.58
C HIS A 576 -8.84 -20.08 -12.70
N MET A 577 -7.78 -20.30 -11.94
CA MET A 577 -6.67 -19.34 -11.77
C MET A 577 -5.35 -19.74 -12.42
N GLU A 578 -5.37 -20.69 -13.35
CA GLU A 578 -4.14 -21.20 -14.01
C GLU A 578 -3.33 -20.09 -14.66
N ILE A 579 -3.96 -19.23 -15.47
CA ILE A 579 -3.27 -18.12 -16.16
C ILE A 579 -2.61 -17.15 -15.16
N ALA A 580 -3.30 -16.79 -14.08
CA ALA A 580 -2.75 -15.91 -13.07
C ALA A 580 -1.58 -16.57 -12.31
N LYS A 581 -1.69 -17.87 -12.00
CA LYS A 581 -0.57 -18.62 -11.40
C LYS A 581 0.64 -18.67 -12.34
N THR A 582 0.43 -18.95 -13.63
CA THR A 582 1.50 -18.94 -14.63
C THR A 582 2.19 -17.58 -14.72
N VAL A 583 1.43 -16.48 -14.72
CA VAL A 583 2.01 -15.12 -14.74
C VAL A 583 2.75 -14.80 -13.44
N GLU A 584 2.20 -15.18 -12.28
CA GLU A 584 2.87 -14.95 -10.99
C GLU A 584 4.16 -15.79 -10.85
N GLU A 585 4.15 -17.04 -11.29
CA GLU A 585 5.34 -17.91 -11.33
C GLU A 585 6.39 -17.36 -12.30
N ALA A 586 5.98 -16.91 -13.49
CA ALA A 586 6.89 -16.27 -14.45
C ALA A 586 7.48 -14.96 -13.91
N MET A 587 6.75 -14.20 -13.10
CA MET A 587 7.30 -13.03 -12.40
C MET A 587 8.35 -13.43 -11.36
N LYS A 588 8.05 -14.44 -10.53
CA LYS A 588 8.99 -14.94 -9.49
C LYS A 588 10.28 -15.49 -10.08
N ASN A 589 10.19 -16.13 -11.25
CA ASN A 589 11.33 -16.74 -11.95
C ASN A 589 11.99 -15.81 -12.98
N GLU A 590 11.57 -14.54 -13.06
CA GLU A 590 12.05 -13.55 -14.04
C GLU A 590 11.93 -13.98 -15.52
N SER A 591 10.93 -14.83 -15.84
CA SER A 591 10.71 -15.41 -17.17
C SER A 591 9.49 -14.83 -17.90
N LEU A 592 8.99 -13.66 -17.46
CA LEU A 592 7.77 -13.04 -18.01
C LEU A 592 7.95 -12.47 -19.43
N ALA A 593 9.18 -12.22 -19.85
CA ALA A 593 9.49 -11.66 -21.17
C ALA A 593 8.91 -12.55 -22.29
N GLY A 594 8.23 -11.92 -23.26
CA GLY A 594 7.56 -12.64 -24.36
C GLY A 594 6.23 -13.30 -24.00
N MET A 595 5.81 -13.32 -22.73
CA MET A 595 4.54 -13.92 -22.30
C MET A 595 3.37 -12.92 -22.26
N LEU A 596 3.59 -11.61 -22.41
CA LEU A 596 2.56 -10.58 -22.21
C LEU A 596 1.58 -10.44 -23.39
N THR A 597 0.74 -11.45 -23.58
CA THR A 597 -0.50 -11.38 -24.37
C THR A 597 -1.55 -10.49 -23.66
N PRO A 598 -2.62 -10.01 -24.34
CA PRO A 598 -3.68 -9.22 -23.70
C PRO A 598 -4.30 -9.92 -22.47
N MET A 599 -4.47 -11.24 -22.56
CA MET A 599 -4.94 -12.08 -21.46
C MET A 599 -3.96 -12.10 -20.28
N ASN A 600 -2.67 -12.31 -20.55
CA ASN A 600 -1.65 -12.33 -19.50
C ASN A 600 -1.42 -10.93 -18.89
N CYS A 601 -1.59 -9.86 -19.66
CA CYS A 601 -1.60 -8.50 -19.15
C CYS A 601 -2.80 -8.27 -18.21
N SER A 602 -3.98 -8.82 -18.52
CA SER A 602 -5.15 -8.72 -17.63
C SER A 602 -4.93 -9.49 -16.34
N ALA A 603 -4.31 -10.67 -16.43
CA ALA A 603 -3.90 -11.44 -15.27
C ALA A 603 -2.84 -10.72 -14.43
N LEU A 604 -1.84 -10.08 -15.06
CA LEU A 604 -0.86 -9.23 -14.38
C LEU A 604 -1.53 -8.06 -13.67
N ALA A 605 -2.43 -7.34 -14.35
CA ALA A 605 -3.18 -6.23 -13.75
C ALA A 605 -4.00 -6.66 -12.52
N TYR A 606 -4.62 -7.85 -12.58
CA TYR A 606 -5.28 -8.48 -11.45
C TYR A 606 -4.29 -8.80 -10.31
N LEU A 607 -3.15 -9.44 -10.60
CA LEU A 607 -2.13 -9.79 -9.61
C LEU A 607 -1.54 -8.57 -8.90
N LEU A 608 -1.32 -7.47 -9.62
CA LEU A 608 -0.86 -6.20 -9.04
C LEU A 608 -1.85 -5.60 -8.02
N GLN A 609 -3.12 -6.00 -8.06
CA GLN A 609 -4.12 -5.59 -7.07
C GLN A 609 -4.19 -6.55 -5.88
N VAL A 610 -4.12 -7.87 -6.12
CA VAL A 610 -4.43 -8.88 -5.10
C VAL A 610 -3.23 -9.60 -4.48
N SER A 611 -2.08 -9.66 -5.15
CA SER A 611 -0.89 -10.41 -4.70
C SER A 611 0.08 -9.48 -3.96
N ASP A 612 0.37 -9.79 -2.69
CA ASP A 612 1.36 -9.05 -1.91
C ASP A 612 2.75 -9.15 -2.51
N VAL A 613 3.13 -10.32 -3.03
CA VAL A 613 4.44 -10.55 -3.65
C VAL A 613 4.62 -9.64 -4.86
N CYS A 614 3.62 -9.56 -5.74
CA CYS A 614 3.69 -8.70 -6.92
C CYS A 614 3.70 -7.23 -6.53
N VAL A 615 2.92 -6.83 -5.52
CA VAL A 615 2.89 -5.44 -5.04
C VAL A 615 4.23 -4.99 -4.47
N GLU A 616 4.89 -5.82 -3.67
CA GLU A 616 6.18 -5.48 -3.09
C GLU A 616 7.28 -5.38 -4.15
N GLU A 617 7.39 -6.38 -5.02
CA GLU A 617 8.44 -6.44 -6.05
C GLU A 617 7.88 -6.85 -7.41
N THR A 618 7.80 -5.88 -8.32
CA THR A 618 7.38 -6.08 -9.71
C THR A 618 8.56 -5.88 -10.66
N ASN A 619 9.04 -6.96 -11.26
CA ASN A 619 10.04 -6.92 -12.34
C ASN A 619 9.37 -7.11 -13.71
N LEU A 620 9.32 -6.05 -14.51
CA LEU A 620 8.81 -6.05 -15.89
C LEU A 620 9.92 -5.64 -16.88
N SER A 621 11.16 -5.97 -16.56
CA SER A 621 12.31 -5.70 -17.43
C SER A 621 12.25 -6.60 -18.67
N ASN A 622 12.52 -6.04 -19.86
CA ASN A 622 12.41 -6.74 -21.14
C ASN A 622 11.00 -7.28 -21.48
N CYS A 623 9.95 -6.83 -20.80
CA CYS A 623 8.60 -7.37 -20.94
C CYS A 623 7.66 -6.45 -21.73
N LEU A 624 7.85 -5.13 -21.64
CA LEU A 624 6.85 -4.14 -22.01
C LEU A 624 7.15 -3.44 -23.33
N THR A 625 6.12 -3.31 -24.15
CA THR A 625 6.08 -2.35 -25.25
C THR A 625 5.38 -1.06 -24.79
N TYR A 626 5.46 0.01 -25.59
CA TYR A 626 4.74 1.25 -25.31
C TYR A 626 3.23 1.03 -25.07
N ASN A 627 2.58 0.21 -25.92
CA ASN A 627 1.13 -0.03 -25.83
C ASN A 627 0.75 -0.80 -24.56
N VAL A 628 1.53 -1.82 -24.20
CA VAL A 628 1.32 -2.60 -22.98
C VAL A 628 1.59 -1.75 -21.73
N CYS A 629 2.65 -0.94 -21.73
CA CYS A 629 2.93 -0.02 -20.63
C CYS A 629 1.80 1.01 -20.46
N LYS A 630 1.33 1.59 -21.57
CA LYS A 630 0.21 2.54 -21.55
C LYS A 630 -1.07 1.92 -20.98
N SER A 631 -1.36 0.67 -21.29
CA SER A 631 -2.57 0.00 -20.79
C SER A 631 -2.45 -0.44 -19.33
N LEU A 632 -1.26 -0.85 -18.89
CA LEU A 632 -1.00 -1.19 -17.49
C LEU A 632 -0.77 0.03 -16.59
N LEU A 633 -0.71 1.24 -17.14
CA LEU A 633 -0.27 2.45 -16.44
C LEU A 633 -0.99 2.69 -15.11
N SER A 634 -2.32 2.58 -15.10
CA SER A 634 -3.15 2.76 -13.89
C SER A 634 -3.04 1.60 -12.89
N HIS A 635 -2.39 0.50 -13.25
CA HIS A 635 -2.18 -0.67 -12.41
C HIS A 635 -0.76 -0.71 -11.84
N LEU A 636 0.20 -0.01 -12.46
CA LEU A 636 1.57 0.12 -11.94
C LEU A 636 1.64 0.96 -10.65
N LEU A 637 0.62 1.80 -10.38
CA LEU A 637 0.54 2.59 -9.16
C LEU A 637 0.43 1.76 -7.88
N PHE A 638 0.10 0.47 -8.03
CA PHE A 638 -0.03 -0.46 -6.92
C PHE A 638 1.32 -1.03 -6.43
N CYS A 639 2.41 -0.85 -7.17
CA CYS A 639 3.73 -1.39 -6.85
C CYS A 639 4.47 -0.52 -5.81
N HIS A 640 5.25 -1.14 -4.93
CA HIS A 640 6.23 -0.47 -4.07
C HIS A 640 7.62 -0.43 -4.71
N SER A 641 8.06 -1.56 -5.30
CA SER A 641 9.29 -1.66 -6.08
C SER A 641 8.95 -2.06 -7.51
N LEU A 642 9.25 -1.16 -8.45
CA LEU A 642 8.95 -1.34 -9.87
C LEU A 642 10.23 -1.27 -10.70
N ARG A 643 10.56 -2.36 -11.39
CA ARG A 643 11.69 -2.44 -12.33
C ARG A 643 11.19 -2.55 -13.75
N LEU A 644 11.59 -1.59 -14.59
CA LEU A 644 11.18 -1.44 -15.99
C LEU A 644 12.40 -1.38 -16.91
N ASP A 645 13.43 -2.17 -16.60
CA ASP A 645 14.73 -2.07 -17.26
C ASP A 645 14.69 -2.64 -18.69
N ASN A 646 15.49 -2.08 -19.59
CA ASN A 646 15.69 -2.59 -20.96
C ASN A 646 14.40 -2.83 -21.78
N ASN A 647 13.39 -1.98 -21.60
CA ASN A 647 12.14 -2.01 -22.39
C ASN A 647 12.19 -1.13 -23.64
N GLN A 648 13.36 -0.59 -23.99
CA GLN A 648 13.55 0.35 -25.09
C GLN A 648 12.66 1.60 -24.98
N PHE A 649 12.29 1.99 -23.75
CA PHE A 649 11.42 3.14 -23.50
C PHE A 649 12.12 4.46 -23.86
N LYS A 650 11.33 5.38 -24.42
CA LYS A 650 11.74 6.74 -24.80
C LYS A 650 10.98 7.77 -23.96
N ASP A 651 11.17 9.04 -24.29
CA ASP A 651 10.63 10.18 -23.54
C ASP A 651 9.09 10.20 -23.41
N ASN A 652 8.37 9.68 -24.40
CA ASN A 652 6.89 9.61 -24.37
C ASN A 652 6.37 8.71 -23.23
N VAL A 653 7.05 7.61 -22.92
CA VAL A 653 6.70 6.76 -21.76
C VAL A 653 6.97 7.50 -20.46
N MET A 654 8.01 8.35 -20.41
CA MET A 654 8.34 9.12 -19.21
C MET A 654 7.31 10.19 -18.89
N GLU A 655 6.63 10.74 -19.91
CA GLU A 655 5.48 11.62 -19.69
C GLU A 655 4.31 10.86 -19.04
N LEU A 656 4.03 9.64 -19.51
CA LEU A 656 3.00 8.77 -18.92
C LEU A 656 3.37 8.36 -17.49
N LEU A 657 4.57 7.85 -17.26
CA LEU A 657 5.03 7.47 -15.92
C LEU A 657 5.12 8.68 -14.98
N GLY A 658 5.55 9.84 -15.47
CA GLY A 658 5.55 11.08 -14.72
C GLY A 658 4.15 11.46 -14.24
N SER A 659 3.11 11.22 -15.05
CA SER A 659 1.72 11.43 -14.60
C SER A 659 1.33 10.51 -13.44
N VAL A 660 1.73 9.23 -13.48
CA VAL A 660 1.48 8.26 -12.40
C VAL A 660 2.22 8.63 -11.12
N LEU A 661 3.50 9.00 -11.24
CA LEU A 661 4.32 9.42 -10.10
C LEU A 661 3.81 10.72 -9.47
N SER A 662 3.06 11.53 -10.21
CA SER A 662 2.48 12.78 -9.71
C SER A 662 1.16 12.58 -8.96
N VAL A 663 0.54 11.40 -9.05
CA VAL A 663 -0.71 11.09 -8.34
C VAL A 663 -0.45 11.07 -6.84
N LYS A 664 -1.34 11.70 -6.06
CA LYS A 664 -1.26 11.79 -4.58
C LYS A 664 -1.10 10.40 -3.93
N ASP A 665 -1.72 9.38 -4.50
CA ASP A 665 -1.76 8.00 -3.98
C ASP A 665 -0.66 7.06 -4.53
N CYS A 666 0.37 7.60 -5.20
CA CYS A 666 1.46 6.79 -5.73
C CYS A 666 2.21 6.06 -4.60
N GLN A 667 2.25 4.72 -4.64
CA GLN A 667 2.94 3.89 -3.63
C GLN A 667 4.37 3.50 -4.02
N ILE A 668 4.83 3.88 -5.22
CA ILE A 668 6.14 3.46 -5.75
C ILE A 668 7.26 4.12 -4.93
N GLN A 669 7.99 3.31 -4.18
CA GLN A 669 9.15 3.72 -3.39
C GLN A 669 10.47 3.52 -4.13
N LYS A 670 10.55 2.49 -4.97
CA LYS A 670 11.73 2.19 -5.79
C LYS A 670 11.32 2.07 -7.25
N LEU A 671 11.94 2.86 -8.11
CA LEU A 671 11.72 2.81 -9.56
C LEU A 671 13.05 2.63 -10.27
N SER A 672 13.15 1.58 -11.06
CA SER A 672 14.28 1.36 -11.97
C SER A 672 13.80 1.45 -13.41
N LEU A 673 14.48 2.30 -14.18
CA LEU A 673 14.27 2.56 -15.60
C LEU A 673 15.60 2.39 -16.35
N ALA A 674 16.45 1.48 -15.87
CA ALA A 674 17.78 1.27 -16.39
C ALA A 674 17.74 0.79 -17.84
N GLU A 675 18.80 1.07 -18.59
CA GLU A 675 19.04 0.45 -19.90
C GLU A 675 17.92 0.75 -20.92
N ASN A 676 17.29 1.93 -20.81
CA ASN A 676 16.29 2.43 -21.75
C ASN A 676 16.90 3.51 -22.68
N GLN A 677 16.07 4.19 -23.46
CA GLN A 677 16.46 5.26 -24.37
C GLN A 677 15.96 6.63 -23.90
N ILE A 678 16.02 6.88 -22.58
CA ILE A 678 15.54 8.13 -21.97
C ILE A 678 16.52 9.26 -22.28
N SER A 679 16.03 10.34 -22.89
CA SER A 679 16.84 11.52 -23.20
C SER A 679 16.64 12.63 -22.15
N ASN A 680 17.22 13.81 -22.42
CA ASN A 680 16.97 15.02 -21.64
C ASN A 680 15.47 15.35 -21.48
N LYS A 681 14.64 15.06 -22.49
CA LYS A 681 13.20 15.36 -22.43
C LYS A 681 12.49 14.42 -21.44
N GLY A 682 12.78 13.13 -21.48
CA GLY A 682 12.22 12.16 -20.53
C GLY A 682 12.70 12.41 -19.10
N ALA A 683 13.98 12.75 -18.91
CA ALA A 683 14.49 13.17 -17.60
C ALA A 683 13.75 14.41 -17.06
N LYS A 684 13.43 15.38 -17.93
CA LYS A 684 12.63 16.55 -17.56
C LYS A 684 11.18 16.19 -17.19
N ALA A 685 10.58 15.20 -17.85
CA ALA A 685 9.25 14.70 -17.49
C ALA A 685 9.24 14.08 -16.09
N LEU A 686 10.20 13.21 -15.79
CA LEU A 686 10.38 12.62 -14.45
C LEU A 686 10.70 13.69 -13.39
N ALA A 687 11.54 14.68 -13.73
CA ALA A 687 11.85 15.78 -12.82
C ALA A 687 10.61 16.56 -12.37
N ARG A 688 9.65 16.78 -13.28
CA ARG A 688 8.37 17.44 -12.93
C ARG A 688 7.58 16.64 -11.91
N SER A 689 7.52 15.31 -12.06
CA SER A 689 6.81 14.46 -11.10
C SER A 689 7.51 14.42 -9.74
N LEU A 690 8.84 14.47 -9.70
CA LEU A 690 9.61 14.53 -8.46
C LEU A 690 9.35 15.79 -7.62
N LEU A 691 8.85 16.89 -8.21
CA LEU A 691 8.50 18.10 -7.46
C LEU A 691 7.33 17.87 -6.49
N VAL A 692 6.41 16.97 -6.85
CA VAL A 692 5.18 16.70 -6.09
C VAL A 692 5.19 15.32 -5.43
N ASN A 693 5.91 14.34 -6.01
CA ASN A 693 5.96 12.98 -5.50
C ASN A 693 6.54 12.92 -4.08
N ARG A 694 5.88 12.15 -3.21
CA ARG A 694 6.23 11.98 -1.79
C ARG A 694 6.54 10.53 -1.39
N SER A 695 6.57 9.60 -2.33
CA SER A 695 6.76 8.17 -2.07
C SER A 695 8.10 7.63 -2.56
N LEU A 696 8.64 8.17 -3.66
CA LEU A 696 9.83 7.64 -4.32
C LEU A 696 11.11 7.97 -3.55
N THR A 697 11.78 6.93 -3.07
CA THR A 697 13.03 7.01 -2.30
C THR A 697 14.26 6.58 -3.12
N VAL A 698 14.07 5.73 -4.13
CA VAL A 698 15.14 5.25 -5.00
C VAL A 698 14.73 5.40 -6.46
N LEU A 699 15.59 6.04 -7.25
CA LEU A 699 15.42 6.20 -8.69
C LEU A 699 16.69 5.74 -9.41
N ASP A 700 16.56 4.68 -10.23
CA ASP A 700 17.63 4.20 -11.10
C ASP A 700 17.36 4.55 -12.56
N LEU A 701 18.26 5.34 -13.15
CA LEU A 701 18.25 5.80 -14.53
C LEU A 701 19.55 5.41 -15.26
N ARG A 702 20.29 4.39 -14.78
CA ARG A 702 21.56 3.99 -15.40
C ARG A 702 21.40 3.56 -16.85
N SER A 703 22.46 3.70 -17.65
CA SER A 703 22.51 3.27 -19.05
C SER A 703 21.38 3.87 -19.91
N ASN A 704 21.21 5.18 -19.85
CA ASN A 704 20.26 5.94 -20.68
C ASN A 704 21.01 7.01 -21.49
N ALA A 705 20.28 7.89 -22.19
CA ALA A 705 20.84 8.98 -22.99
C ALA A 705 20.63 10.35 -22.32
N ILE A 706 20.67 10.42 -20.98
CA ILE A 706 20.49 11.67 -20.23
C ILE A 706 21.76 12.52 -20.35
N GLY A 707 21.60 13.75 -20.81
CA GLY A 707 22.68 14.73 -20.96
C GLY A 707 22.68 15.82 -19.88
N PRO A 708 23.47 16.89 -20.06
CA PRO A 708 23.60 17.97 -19.07
C PRO A 708 22.28 18.67 -18.75
N THR A 709 21.40 18.84 -19.74
CA THR A 709 20.12 19.54 -19.55
C THR A 709 19.08 18.67 -18.86
N GLY A 710 19.09 17.36 -19.06
CA GLY A 710 18.31 16.40 -18.28
C GLY A 710 18.79 16.32 -16.84
N ALA A 711 20.12 16.30 -16.63
CA ALA A 711 20.74 16.39 -15.31
C ALA A 711 20.33 17.66 -14.57
N LYS A 712 20.30 18.81 -15.27
CA LYS A 712 19.80 20.08 -14.73
C LYS A 712 18.37 19.95 -14.22
N ALA A 713 17.47 19.38 -15.02
CA ALA A 713 16.07 19.23 -14.63
C ALA A 713 15.92 18.37 -13.37
N LEU A 714 16.63 17.24 -13.31
CA LEU A 714 16.66 16.38 -12.12
C LEU A 714 17.24 17.13 -10.91
N ALA A 715 18.33 17.87 -11.08
CA ALA A 715 18.94 18.69 -10.04
C ALA A 715 17.98 19.75 -9.48
N ASP A 716 17.27 20.47 -10.34
CA ASP A 716 16.29 21.47 -9.92
C ASP A 716 15.12 20.84 -9.15
N ALA A 717 14.71 19.61 -9.52
CA ALA A 717 13.73 18.86 -8.76
C ALA A 717 14.26 18.42 -7.39
N LEU A 718 15.52 17.95 -7.32
CA LEU A 718 16.18 17.56 -6.06
C LEU A 718 16.31 18.72 -5.07
N LYS A 719 16.46 19.96 -5.53
CA LYS A 719 16.45 21.15 -4.64
C LYS A 719 15.15 21.27 -3.84
N LYS A 720 14.04 20.72 -4.33
CA LYS A 720 12.71 20.78 -3.69
C LYS A 720 12.26 19.44 -3.11
N ASN A 721 12.68 18.33 -3.71
CA ASN A 721 12.33 16.99 -3.25
C ASN A 721 13.12 16.63 -1.98
N GLN A 722 12.42 16.24 -0.92
CA GLN A 722 13.01 15.87 0.38
C GLN A 722 12.77 14.39 0.74
N VAL A 723 12.42 13.57 -0.26
CA VAL A 723 12.07 12.16 -0.08
C VAL A 723 13.10 11.24 -0.73
N LEU A 724 13.61 11.59 -1.91
CA LEU A 724 14.57 10.76 -2.64
C LEU A 724 15.89 10.63 -1.86
N LEU A 725 16.32 9.39 -1.62
CA LEU A 725 17.52 9.03 -0.87
C LEU A 725 18.64 8.54 -1.80
N SER A 726 18.29 7.87 -2.90
CA SER A 726 19.26 7.31 -3.84
C SER A 726 18.90 7.67 -5.29
N LEU A 727 19.89 8.17 -6.02
CA LEU A 727 19.79 8.47 -7.44
C LEU A 727 20.96 7.82 -8.19
N ASN A 728 20.62 6.97 -9.18
CA ASN A 728 21.60 6.35 -10.06
C ASN A 728 21.51 6.91 -11.48
N LEU A 729 22.61 7.53 -11.93
CA LEU A 729 22.77 8.11 -13.26
C LEU A 729 23.97 7.50 -14.01
N GLN A 730 24.45 6.34 -13.59
CA GLN A 730 25.56 5.63 -14.23
C GLN A 730 25.39 5.52 -15.75
N HIS A 731 26.48 5.59 -16.52
CA HIS A 731 26.52 5.34 -17.96
C HIS A 731 25.48 6.18 -18.73
N ASN A 732 25.51 7.49 -18.50
CA ASN A 732 24.75 8.49 -19.23
C ASN A 732 25.74 9.50 -19.87
N THR A 733 25.25 10.64 -20.34
CA THR A 733 26.06 11.70 -20.97
C THR A 733 26.03 13.00 -20.17
N ILE A 734 26.05 12.90 -18.84
CA ILE A 734 25.85 14.04 -17.91
C ILE A 734 26.90 15.14 -18.12
N LYS A 735 28.16 14.77 -18.37
CA LYS A 735 29.31 15.68 -18.61
C LYS A 735 29.54 16.69 -17.46
N GLU A 736 30.53 17.55 -17.64
CA GLU A 736 30.89 18.62 -16.68
C GLU A 736 29.71 19.55 -16.33
N GLY A 737 28.93 19.97 -17.34
CA GLY A 737 27.78 20.87 -17.15
C GLY A 737 26.69 20.23 -16.29
N GLY A 738 26.38 18.95 -16.49
CA GLY A 738 25.39 18.24 -15.68
C GLY A 738 25.85 18.01 -14.24
N ALA A 739 27.13 17.68 -14.04
CA ALA A 739 27.71 17.58 -12.70
C ALA A 739 27.64 18.91 -11.94
N THR A 740 27.83 20.03 -12.62
CA THR A 740 27.71 21.37 -12.01
C THR A 740 26.32 21.59 -11.43
N PHE A 741 25.26 21.26 -12.18
CA PHE A 741 23.89 21.38 -11.67
C PHE A 741 23.59 20.41 -10.52
N LEU A 742 24.08 19.18 -10.59
CA LEU A 742 23.93 18.22 -9.49
C LEU A 742 24.65 18.70 -8.22
N ALA A 743 25.83 19.32 -8.35
CA ALA A 743 26.53 19.94 -7.23
C ALA A 743 25.73 21.08 -6.60
N GLU A 744 25.09 21.94 -7.41
CA GLU A 744 24.19 22.98 -6.89
C GLU A 744 23.00 22.39 -6.11
N ALA A 745 22.46 21.25 -6.56
CA ALA A 745 21.39 20.57 -5.84
C ALA A 745 21.87 20.05 -4.48
N LEU A 746 23.07 19.46 -4.41
CA LEU A 746 23.68 18.95 -3.17
C LEU A 746 23.91 20.03 -2.12
N LEU A 747 24.07 21.30 -2.50
CA LEU A 747 24.18 22.41 -1.54
C LEU A 747 22.90 22.62 -0.71
N THR A 748 21.74 22.30 -1.28
CA THR A 748 20.43 22.57 -0.68
C THR A 748 19.66 21.31 -0.28
N ASN A 749 19.97 20.17 -0.90
CA ASN A 749 19.37 18.90 -0.57
C ASN A 749 20.13 18.23 0.57
N HIS A 750 19.42 17.93 1.66
CA HIS A 750 19.98 17.30 2.86
C HIS A 750 19.39 15.90 3.12
N ARG A 751 18.89 15.24 2.08
CA ARG A 751 18.19 13.95 2.16
C ARG A 751 18.86 12.88 1.31
N LEU A 752 19.42 13.25 0.16
CA LEU A 752 20.13 12.32 -0.70
C LEU A 752 21.35 11.75 0.03
N THR A 753 21.43 10.42 0.12
CA THR A 753 22.51 9.67 0.76
C THR A 753 23.43 9.00 -0.24
N THR A 754 22.91 8.65 -1.42
CA THR A 754 23.65 7.90 -2.45
C THR A 754 23.51 8.56 -3.81
N LEU A 755 24.65 8.80 -4.47
CA LEU A 755 24.72 9.35 -5.82
C LEU A 755 25.72 8.57 -6.69
N HIS A 756 25.21 7.92 -7.73
CA HIS A 756 26.00 7.14 -8.67
C HIS A 756 26.15 7.88 -10.01
N LEU A 757 27.39 8.17 -10.40
CA LEU A 757 27.76 8.98 -11.56
C LEU A 757 28.78 8.30 -12.47
N GLN A 758 29.01 7.00 -12.36
CA GLN A 758 30.04 6.29 -13.12
C GLN A 758 29.85 6.45 -14.63
N LYS A 759 30.94 6.50 -15.41
CA LYS A 759 30.90 6.53 -16.89
C LYS A 759 30.03 7.66 -17.48
N ASN A 760 30.24 8.90 -17.04
CA ASN A 760 29.46 10.07 -17.47
C ASN A 760 30.29 11.19 -18.11
N ALA A 761 31.60 10.98 -18.27
CA ALA A 761 32.55 12.00 -18.71
C ALA A 761 32.46 13.29 -17.88
N ILE A 762 32.35 13.15 -16.55
CA ILE A 762 32.20 14.29 -15.63
C ILE A 762 33.41 15.23 -15.66
N GLY A 763 34.61 14.72 -15.94
CA GLY A 763 35.83 15.52 -16.05
C GLY A 763 36.29 16.14 -14.73
N ALA A 764 37.46 16.77 -14.76
CA ALA A 764 38.04 17.42 -13.60
C ALA A 764 37.24 18.64 -13.12
N HIS A 765 36.65 19.40 -14.04
CA HIS A 765 35.85 20.58 -13.68
C HIS A 765 34.55 20.19 -12.96
N GLY A 766 33.83 19.20 -13.48
CA GLY A 766 32.61 18.68 -12.84
C GLY A 766 32.91 18.09 -11.45
N ALA A 767 34.00 17.34 -11.30
CA ALA A 767 34.44 16.81 -10.01
C ALA A 767 34.77 17.92 -9.00
N ARG A 768 35.40 19.01 -9.44
CA ARG A 768 35.67 20.19 -8.60
C ARG A 768 34.38 20.81 -8.07
N LYS A 769 33.34 20.92 -8.90
CA LYS A 769 32.04 21.44 -8.48
C LYS A 769 31.36 20.54 -7.45
N ILE A 770 31.39 19.23 -7.67
CA ILE A 770 30.88 18.27 -6.67
C ILE A 770 31.66 18.41 -5.36
N ALA A 771 32.99 18.53 -5.42
CA ALA A 771 33.82 18.74 -4.24
C ALA A 771 33.49 20.04 -3.47
N GLU A 772 33.26 21.15 -4.18
CA GLU A 772 32.79 22.40 -3.58
C GLU A 772 31.48 22.20 -2.80
N ALA A 773 30.53 21.45 -3.35
CA ALA A 773 29.27 21.15 -2.68
C ALA A 773 29.43 20.22 -1.47
N LEU A 774 30.31 19.22 -1.55
CA LEU A 774 30.60 18.29 -0.45
C LEU A 774 31.16 18.99 0.79
N LYS A 775 31.79 20.17 0.66
CA LYS A 775 32.24 20.94 1.83
C LYS A 775 31.09 21.36 2.76
N GLN A 776 29.87 21.48 2.23
CA GLN A 776 28.68 21.90 2.99
C GLN A 776 27.66 20.78 3.16
N ASN A 777 27.60 19.82 2.22
CA ASN A 777 26.63 18.73 2.29
C ASN A 777 27.01 17.69 3.36
N CYS A 778 26.12 17.48 4.33
CA CYS A 778 26.31 16.50 5.40
C CYS A 778 25.42 15.25 5.28
N SER A 779 24.62 15.13 4.21
CA SER A 779 23.69 14.01 4.01
C SER A 779 24.27 12.89 3.18
N LEU A 780 25.08 13.21 2.16
CA LEU A 780 25.64 12.23 1.24
C LEU A 780 26.63 11.31 1.96
N LYS A 781 26.41 10.01 1.83
CA LYS A 781 27.20 8.93 2.43
C LYS A 781 28.01 8.18 1.40
N GLU A 782 27.51 8.07 0.18
CA GLU A 782 28.13 7.33 -0.91
C GLU A 782 28.15 8.15 -2.20
N LEU A 783 29.34 8.27 -2.79
CA LEU A 783 29.57 8.93 -4.07
C LEU A 783 30.44 8.05 -4.95
N ILE A 784 29.89 7.65 -6.10
CA ILE A 784 30.60 6.79 -7.06
C ILE A 784 30.89 7.59 -8.33
N LEU A 785 32.17 7.86 -8.58
CA LEU A 785 32.68 8.67 -9.69
C LEU A 785 33.57 7.87 -10.65
N SER A 786 33.49 6.55 -10.65
CA SER A 786 34.35 5.69 -11.47
C SER A 786 34.26 6.00 -12.98
N SER A 787 35.37 5.90 -13.70
CA SER A 787 35.43 6.08 -15.17
C SER A 787 34.89 7.44 -15.64
N ASN A 788 35.35 8.53 -15.03
CA ASN A 788 34.89 9.89 -15.35
C ASN A 788 35.99 10.88 -15.75
N SER A 789 37.23 10.40 -15.88
CA SER A 789 38.38 11.27 -16.20
C SER A 789 38.52 12.43 -15.21
N VAL A 790 38.33 12.16 -13.91
CA VAL A 790 38.47 13.15 -12.84
C VAL A 790 39.88 13.76 -12.82
N GLY A 791 40.91 12.93 -13.06
CA GLY A 791 42.31 13.34 -13.09
C GLY A 791 42.81 13.93 -11.77
N ASP A 792 44.06 14.40 -11.77
CA ASP A 792 44.68 14.93 -10.55
C ASP A 792 44.01 16.19 -10.02
N SER A 793 43.66 17.12 -10.90
CA SER A 793 43.05 18.39 -10.47
C SER A 793 41.65 18.21 -9.85
N GLY A 794 40.87 17.23 -10.32
CA GLY A 794 39.62 16.84 -9.69
C GLY A 794 39.83 16.15 -8.35
N SER A 795 40.82 15.25 -8.27
CA SER A 795 41.21 14.56 -7.02
C SER A 795 41.71 15.52 -5.94
N VAL A 796 42.48 16.55 -6.30
CA VAL A 796 42.90 17.62 -5.39
C VAL A 796 41.69 18.36 -4.83
N ALA A 797 40.69 18.68 -5.65
CA ALA A 797 39.49 19.34 -5.18
C ALA A 797 38.69 18.45 -4.21
N LEU A 798 38.52 17.16 -4.53
CA LEU A 798 37.88 16.19 -3.66
C LEU A 798 38.65 16.02 -2.33
N ALA A 799 39.98 16.04 -2.36
CA ALA A 799 40.80 16.01 -1.16
C ALA A 799 40.54 17.21 -0.25
N GLU A 800 40.47 18.43 -0.80
CA GLU A 800 40.10 19.63 -0.05
C GLU A 800 38.69 19.54 0.56
N ALA A 801 37.76 18.86 -0.11
CA ALA A 801 36.44 18.61 0.46
C ALA A 801 36.48 17.60 1.61
N LEU A 802 37.23 16.51 1.47
CA LEU A 802 37.39 15.48 2.50
C LEU A 802 38.08 15.98 3.78
N LYS A 803 38.86 17.06 3.72
CA LYS A 803 39.41 17.68 4.94
C LYS A 803 38.33 18.16 5.90
N VAL A 804 37.20 18.63 5.37
CA VAL A 804 36.09 19.19 6.17
C VAL A 804 34.85 18.30 6.20
N ASN A 805 34.62 17.50 5.16
CA ASN A 805 33.48 16.59 5.10
C ASN A 805 33.77 15.30 5.86
N HIS A 806 32.98 15.03 6.89
CA HIS A 806 33.03 13.78 7.66
C HIS A 806 31.75 12.94 7.52
N SER A 807 30.82 13.36 6.65
CA SER A 807 29.59 12.62 6.41
C SER A 807 29.77 11.50 5.39
N LEU A 808 30.63 11.71 4.38
CA LEU A 808 30.88 10.77 3.31
C LEU A 808 31.66 9.56 3.84
N GLN A 809 31.10 8.37 3.60
CA GLN A 809 31.63 7.10 4.10
C GLN A 809 32.27 6.26 2.98
N SER A 810 31.77 6.37 1.75
CA SER A 810 32.26 5.63 0.59
C SER A 810 32.54 6.59 -0.56
N LEU A 811 33.77 6.55 -1.08
CA LEU A 811 34.18 7.29 -2.27
C LEU A 811 34.86 6.34 -3.26
N ASP A 812 34.32 6.27 -4.46
CA ASP A 812 34.88 5.48 -5.55
C ASP A 812 35.39 6.36 -6.68
N LEU A 813 36.69 6.21 -6.95
CA LEU A 813 37.43 6.91 -7.98
C LEU A 813 38.14 5.94 -8.94
N GLN A 814 37.62 4.72 -9.11
CA GLN A 814 38.21 3.76 -10.04
C GLN A 814 38.32 4.34 -11.47
N SER A 815 39.41 4.03 -12.19
CA SER A 815 39.55 4.35 -13.62
C SER A 815 39.38 5.84 -13.93
N ASN A 816 40.07 6.70 -13.18
CA ASN A 816 39.95 8.15 -13.30
C ASN A 816 41.24 8.88 -13.71
N SER A 817 42.26 8.12 -14.13
CA SER A 817 43.56 8.66 -14.54
C SER A 817 44.21 9.51 -13.44
N ILE A 818 44.07 9.10 -12.19
CA ILE A 818 44.69 9.74 -11.03
C ILE A 818 46.14 9.29 -10.95
N SER A 819 47.07 10.24 -10.94
CA SER A 819 48.51 9.98 -10.81
C SER A 819 48.98 10.14 -9.36
N ASN A 820 50.30 10.11 -9.15
CA ASN A 820 50.93 10.38 -7.86
C ASN A 820 50.52 11.73 -7.27
N ALA A 821 50.32 12.76 -8.09
CA ALA A 821 49.93 14.08 -7.61
C ALA A 821 48.53 14.07 -6.98
N GLY A 822 47.55 13.46 -7.66
CA GLY A 822 46.19 13.36 -7.16
C GLY A 822 46.06 12.46 -5.93
N VAL A 823 46.74 11.30 -5.91
CA VAL A 823 46.70 10.41 -4.74
C VAL A 823 47.42 11.04 -3.54
N THR A 824 48.49 11.82 -3.74
CA THR A 824 49.17 12.54 -2.66
C THR A 824 48.22 13.53 -1.99
N ALA A 825 47.41 14.25 -2.76
CA ALA A 825 46.41 15.16 -2.20
C ALA A 825 45.32 14.39 -1.42
N LEU A 826 44.74 13.34 -2.01
CA LEU A 826 43.71 12.52 -1.36
C LEU A 826 44.22 11.93 -0.03
N THR A 827 45.41 11.34 -0.05
CA THR A 827 46.02 10.72 1.14
C THR A 827 46.37 11.74 2.21
N ALA A 828 46.84 12.93 1.85
CA ALA A 828 47.02 14.03 2.80
C ALA A 828 45.72 14.42 3.52
N ALA A 829 44.58 14.43 2.81
CA ALA A 829 43.27 14.69 3.42
C ALA A 829 42.81 13.55 4.35
N LEU A 830 43.12 12.29 4.01
CA LEU A 830 42.79 11.12 4.84
C LEU A 830 43.47 11.13 6.21
N CYS A 831 44.65 11.76 6.34
CA CYS A 831 45.32 11.92 7.64
C CYS A 831 44.42 12.59 8.69
N SER A 832 43.62 13.59 8.26
CA SER A 832 42.71 14.33 9.13
C SER A 832 41.26 13.81 9.07
N ASN A 833 40.84 13.20 7.97
CA ASN A 833 39.45 12.77 7.79
C ASN A 833 39.05 11.65 8.77
N LYS A 834 37.86 11.77 9.37
CA LYS A 834 37.29 10.81 10.32
C LYS A 834 35.95 10.19 9.86
N GLY A 835 35.54 10.44 8.62
CA GLY A 835 34.26 9.96 8.09
C GLY A 835 34.39 8.77 7.14
N LEU A 836 35.45 8.77 6.31
CA LEU A 836 35.59 7.83 5.21
C LEU A 836 35.98 6.43 5.71
N ILE A 837 35.23 5.43 5.23
CA ILE A 837 35.33 4.01 5.58
C ILE A 837 35.84 3.21 4.38
N ASN A 838 35.42 3.57 3.16
CA ASN A 838 35.78 2.90 1.92
C ASN A 838 36.35 3.91 0.91
N LEU A 839 37.51 3.58 0.36
CA LEU A 839 38.13 4.32 -0.74
C LEU A 839 38.57 3.35 -1.84
N ASN A 840 37.99 3.53 -3.03
CA ASN A 840 38.37 2.79 -4.22
C ASN A 840 39.21 3.67 -5.16
N LEU A 841 40.47 3.28 -5.38
CA LEU A 841 41.44 3.91 -6.28
C LEU A 841 41.93 2.93 -7.36
N ARG A 842 41.18 1.85 -7.61
CA ARG A 842 41.50 0.84 -8.62
C ARG A 842 41.72 1.46 -10.00
N GLU A 843 42.61 0.86 -10.79
CA GLU A 843 42.78 1.19 -12.22
C GLU A 843 43.13 2.68 -12.43
N ASN A 844 44.04 3.20 -11.64
CA ASN A 844 44.57 4.55 -11.80
C ASN A 844 46.04 4.51 -12.22
N SER A 845 46.66 5.67 -12.36
CA SER A 845 48.07 5.80 -12.78
C SER A 845 48.97 6.06 -11.58
N ILE A 846 48.67 5.42 -10.43
CA ILE A 846 49.47 5.55 -9.21
C ILE A 846 50.70 4.68 -9.36
N SER A 847 51.88 5.29 -9.42
CA SER A 847 53.14 4.56 -9.49
C SER A 847 53.77 4.37 -8.11
N LYS A 848 54.93 3.74 -8.07
CA LYS A 848 55.70 3.49 -6.85
C LYS A 848 55.98 4.74 -6.01
N GLU A 849 56.07 5.92 -6.64
CA GLU A 849 56.26 7.22 -5.99
C GLU A 849 55.02 7.65 -5.18
N GLY A 850 53.82 7.14 -5.49
CA GLY A 850 52.60 7.37 -4.72
C GLY A 850 52.49 6.50 -3.45
N GLY A 851 53.22 5.39 -3.39
CA GLY A 851 53.20 4.45 -2.25
C GLY A 851 53.53 5.09 -0.89
N PRO A 852 54.58 5.92 -0.76
CA PRO A 852 54.90 6.63 0.48
C PRO A 852 53.77 7.54 0.99
N ALA A 853 53.03 8.22 0.10
CA ALA A 853 51.93 9.09 0.50
C ALA A 853 50.75 8.27 1.05
N ILE A 854 50.40 7.16 0.39
CA ILE A 854 49.41 6.19 0.87
C ILE A 854 49.81 5.63 2.23
N ALA A 855 51.08 5.23 2.39
CA ALA A 855 51.61 4.71 3.64
C ALA A 855 51.50 5.75 4.78
N CYS A 856 51.83 7.00 4.52
CA CYS A 856 51.69 8.08 5.50
C CYS A 856 50.23 8.23 5.97
N ALA A 857 49.27 8.22 5.04
CA ALA A 857 47.85 8.30 5.37
C ALA A 857 47.37 7.11 6.20
N LEU A 858 47.78 5.89 5.85
CA LEU A 858 47.42 4.69 6.61
C LEU A 858 47.96 4.71 8.04
N ARG A 859 49.15 5.28 8.31
CA ARG A 859 49.65 5.37 9.70
C ARG A 859 48.79 6.29 10.58
N ASN A 860 48.26 7.36 9.99
CA ASN A 860 47.53 8.39 10.73
C ASN A 860 46.00 8.18 10.74
N ASN A 861 45.46 7.49 9.74
CA ASN A 861 44.02 7.28 9.60
C ASN A 861 43.53 6.08 10.41
N SER A 862 42.45 6.28 11.17
CA SER A 862 41.86 5.29 12.06
C SER A 862 40.45 4.85 11.66
N THR A 863 39.92 5.35 10.54
CA THR A 863 38.51 5.17 10.13
C THR A 863 38.35 4.32 8.88
N LEU A 864 39.31 4.41 7.95
CA LEU A 864 39.31 3.64 6.71
C LEU A 864 39.40 2.15 7.03
N ARG A 865 38.45 1.38 6.52
CA ARG A 865 38.35 -0.07 6.68
C ARG A 865 38.72 -0.80 5.39
N LYS A 866 38.39 -0.21 4.24
CA LYS A 866 38.63 -0.79 2.92
C LYS A 866 39.40 0.18 2.05
N LEU A 867 40.50 -0.28 1.48
CA LEU A 867 41.30 0.46 0.52
C LEU A 867 41.57 -0.43 -0.69
N ASP A 868 41.06 0.00 -1.85
CA ASP A 868 41.31 -0.69 -3.11
C ASP A 868 42.33 0.09 -3.95
N LEU A 869 43.47 -0.54 -4.21
CA LEU A 869 44.59 -0.02 -5.02
C LEU A 869 44.89 -0.93 -6.21
N ALA A 870 43.98 -1.84 -6.55
CA ALA A 870 44.16 -2.78 -7.63
C ALA A 870 44.48 -2.12 -8.97
N ALA A 871 45.18 -2.82 -9.87
CA ALA A 871 45.49 -2.35 -11.22
C ALA A 871 46.16 -0.97 -11.24
N ASN A 872 47.18 -0.77 -10.42
CA ASN A 872 48.04 0.41 -10.41
C ASN A 872 49.49 -0.01 -10.71
N LEU A 873 50.45 0.90 -10.57
CA LEU A 873 51.86 0.70 -10.91
C LEU A 873 52.75 0.80 -9.66
N LEU A 874 52.32 0.21 -8.53
CA LEU A 874 53.01 0.38 -7.24
C LEU A 874 54.40 -0.28 -7.19
N TYR A 875 54.61 -1.37 -7.92
CA TYR A 875 55.83 -2.19 -7.86
C TYR A 875 56.21 -2.58 -6.41
N ASP A 876 57.42 -3.11 -6.23
CA ASP A 876 57.92 -3.50 -4.92
C ASP A 876 58.14 -2.30 -3.99
N GLU A 877 58.58 -1.15 -4.50
CA GLU A 877 58.87 0.03 -3.69
C GLU A 877 57.59 0.60 -3.06
N GLY A 878 56.50 0.71 -3.83
CA GLY A 878 55.20 1.13 -3.33
C GLY A 878 54.57 0.10 -2.39
N GLY A 879 54.63 -1.18 -2.75
CA GLY A 879 54.14 -2.28 -1.90
C GLY A 879 54.84 -2.34 -0.53
N LYS A 880 56.17 -2.12 -0.50
CA LYS A 880 56.94 -2.04 0.76
C LYS A 880 56.53 -0.86 1.63
N ALA A 881 56.30 0.31 1.03
CA ALA A 881 55.85 1.48 1.78
C ALA A 881 54.51 1.20 2.48
N ILE A 882 53.55 0.63 1.75
CA ILE A 882 52.24 0.25 2.29
C ILE A 882 52.38 -0.80 3.38
N ALA A 883 53.22 -1.82 3.19
CA ALA A 883 53.48 -2.85 4.19
C ALA A 883 54.00 -2.25 5.52
N LEU A 884 54.94 -1.30 5.45
CA LEU A 884 55.45 -0.62 6.65
C LEU A 884 54.34 0.13 7.41
N ALA A 885 53.41 0.76 6.70
CA ALA A 885 52.26 1.41 7.33
C ALA A 885 51.25 0.42 7.90
N MET A 886 51.00 -0.69 7.19
CA MET A 886 50.12 -1.77 7.63
C MET A 886 50.58 -2.38 8.97
N LYS A 887 51.89 -2.41 9.24
CA LYS A 887 52.44 -2.87 10.51
C LYS A 887 51.91 -2.08 11.72
N GLU A 888 51.70 -0.77 11.56
CA GLU A 888 51.29 0.16 12.62
C GLU A 888 49.77 0.38 12.61
N ASN A 889 49.14 0.36 11.44
CA ASN A 889 47.71 0.61 11.30
C ASN A 889 46.87 -0.49 11.98
N ARG A 890 45.83 -0.07 12.72
CA ARG A 890 44.89 -0.96 13.43
C ARG A 890 43.44 -0.83 12.95
N ALA A 891 43.22 -0.07 11.88
CA ALA A 891 41.89 0.27 11.38
C ALA A 891 41.53 -0.51 10.12
N LEU A 892 42.46 -0.66 9.18
CA LEU A 892 42.24 -1.27 7.89
C LEU A 892 41.97 -2.77 8.05
N THR A 893 40.86 -3.23 7.48
CA THR A 893 40.40 -4.62 7.52
C THR A 893 40.51 -5.32 6.18
N SER A 894 40.51 -4.58 5.07
CA SER A 894 40.62 -5.12 3.72
C SER A 894 41.52 -4.24 2.86
N LEU A 895 42.49 -4.87 2.21
CA LEU A 895 43.49 -4.23 1.35
C LEU A 895 43.59 -5.00 0.04
N HIS A 896 43.35 -4.30 -1.07
CA HIS A 896 43.42 -4.88 -2.41
C HIS A 896 44.63 -4.31 -3.17
N LEU A 897 45.53 -5.19 -3.61
CA LEU A 897 46.80 -4.87 -4.26
C LEU A 897 47.03 -5.70 -5.55
N GLN A 898 45.98 -6.32 -6.09
CA GLN A 898 46.08 -7.11 -7.31
C GLN A 898 46.54 -6.27 -8.51
N TRP A 899 47.22 -6.88 -9.48
CA TRP A 899 47.72 -6.20 -10.69
C TRP A 899 48.57 -4.94 -10.36
N ASN A 900 49.57 -5.05 -9.49
CA ASN A 900 50.43 -3.93 -9.11
C ASN A 900 51.91 -4.14 -9.43
N PHE A 901 52.25 -5.20 -10.17
CA PHE A 901 53.63 -5.61 -10.45
C PHE A 901 54.44 -5.84 -9.16
N ILE A 902 53.77 -6.28 -8.09
CA ILE A 902 54.41 -6.65 -6.82
C ILE A 902 55.17 -7.96 -7.04
N GLN A 903 56.39 -8.03 -6.50
CA GLN A 903 57.26 -9.20 -6.56
C GLN A 903 57.60 -9.67 -5.14
N ALA A 904 58.56 -10.59 -5.04
CA ALA A 904 58.97 -11.22 -3.80
C ALA A 904 59.33 -10.20 -2.70
N LYS A 905 60.03 -9.09 -3.01
CA LYS A 905 60.54 -8.20 -1.97
C LYS A 905 59.43 -7.42 -1.27
N ALA A 906 58.36 -7.00 -1.97
CA ALA A 906 57.21 -6.41 -1.30
C ALA A 906 56.34 -7.46 -0.61
N ALA A 907 56.19 -8.66 -1.17
CA ALA A 907 55.51 -9.76 -0.49
C ALA A 907 56.16 -10.11 0.85
N MET A 908 57.50 -10.13 0.92
CA MET A 908 58.25 -10.29 2.17
C MET A 908 57.99 -9.17 3.18
N ALA A 909 57.89 -7.92 2.73
CA ALA A 909 57.57 -6.79 3.60
C ALA A 909 56.13 -6.89 4.14
N LEU A 910 55.17 -7.25 3.28
CA LEU A 910 53.78 -7.50 3.67
C LEU A 910 53.68 -8.62 4.70
N ALA A 911 54.40 -9.73 4.49
CA ALA A 911 54.50 -10.82 5.44
C ALA A 911 55.03 -10.35 6.80
N GLN A 912 56.10 -9.57 6.82
CA GLN A 912 56.66 -9.06 8.07
C GLN A 912 55.69 -8.14 8.82
N ALA A 913 54.87 -7.37 8.10
CA ALA A 913 53.84 -6.53 8.70
C ALA A 913 52.64 -7.35 9.23
N LEU A 914 52.21 -8.40 8.52
CA LEU A 914 51.14 -9.30 8.95
C LEU A 914 51.43 -10.00 10.28
N ARG A 915 52.70 -10.25 10.60
CA ARG A 915 53.09 -10.89 11.89
C ARG A 915 52.63 -10.12 13.12
N SER A 916 52.54 -8.79 13.03
CA SER A 916 52.13 -7.93 14.15
C SER A 916 50.82 -7.18 13.91
N ASN A 917 50.31 -7.15 12.67
CA ASN A 917 49.01 -6.58 12.36
C ASN A 917 47.90 -7.45 12.94
N SER A 918 46.89 -6.79 13.51
CA SER A 918 45.76 -7.44 14.19
C SER A 918 44.40 -6.90 13.72
N SER A 919 44.35 -6.22 12.58
CA SER A 919 43.13 -5.61 12.06
C SER A 919 42.77 -6.13 10.67
N LEU A 920 43.77 -6.50 9.85
CA LEU A 920 43.55 -6.95 8.50
C LEU A 920 42.94 -8.35 8.49
N VAL A 921 41.80 -8.45 7.82
CA VAL A 921 41.00 -9.66 7.65
C VAL A 921 41.13 -10.18 6.22
N SER A 922 41.22 -9.30 5.23
CA SER A 922 41.31 -9.66 3.81
C SER A 922 42.51 -8.99 3.15
N LEU A 923 43.31 -9.79 2.44
CA LEU A 923 44.43 -9.34 1.62
C LEU A 923 44.35 -9.95 0.23
N ASP A 924 44.22 -9.10 -0.77
CA ASP A 924 44.20 -9.50 -2.18
C ASP A 924 45.53 -9.12 -2.85
N LEU A 925 46.26 -10.13 -3.32
CA LEU A 925 47.54 -10.02 -4.02
C LEU A 925 47.51 -10.70 -5.40
N GLN A 926 46.33 -10.96 -5.95
CA GLN A 926 46.18 -11.65 -7.23
C GLN A 926 46.99 -10.99 -8.35
N GLU A 927 47.45 -11.79 -9.30
CA GLU A 927 48.07 -11.32 -10.56
C GLU A 927 49.26 -10.39 -10.30
N ASN A 928 50.09 -10.83 -9.37
CA ASN A 928 51.39 -10.28 -9.02
C ASN A 928 52.44 -11.40 -9.11
N ALA A 929 53.71 -11.06 -9.25
CA ALA A 929 54.78 -12.04 -9.40
C ALA A 929 55.51 -12.29 -8.07
N ILE A 930 54.77 -12.65 -7.01
CA ILE A 930 55.36 -12.79 -5.66
C ILE A 930 56.36 -13.96 -5.57
N GLY A 931 56.16 -15.01 -6.37
CA GLY A 931 57.05 -16.18 -6.41
C GLY A 931 57.02 -17.03 -5.14
N ASP A 932 57.80 -18.12 -5.17
CA ASP A 932 57.97 -19.02 -4.03
C ASP A 932 58.58 -18.30 -2.81
N GLU A 933 59.58 -17.43 -3.02
CA GLU A 933 60.22 -16.68 -1.93
C GLU A 933 59.21 -15.78 -1.18
N GLY A 934 58.37 -15.04 -1.93
CA GLY A 934 57.32 -14.21 -1.36
C GLY A 934 56.26 -15.04 -0.61
N MET A 935 55.87 -16.18 -1.19
CA MET A 935 54.91 -17.10 -0.57
C MET A 935 55.48 -17.75 0.70
N THR A 936 56.75 -18.14 0.74
CA THR A 936 57.39 -18.69 1.95
C THR A 936 57.39 -17.66 3.08
N ALA A 937 57.66 -16.39 2.78
CA ALA A 937 57.59 -15.32 3.76
C ALA A 937 56.14 -15.13 4.29
N LEU A 938 55.15 -15.04 3.39
CA LEU A 938 53.74 -14.94 3.77
C LEU A 938 53.30 -16.13 4.64
N SER A 939 53.71 -17.35 4.28
CA SER A 939 53.43 -18.57 5.05
C SER A 939 54.00 -18.51 6.46
N THR A 940 55.23 -17.99 6.61
CA THR A 940 55.84 -17.79 7.92
C THR A 940 55.04 -16.80 8.77
N ALA A 941 54.48 -15.76 8.16
CA ALA A 941 53.61 -14.82 8.84
C ALA A 941 52.27 -15.44 9.25
N LEU A 942 51.66 -16.26 8.39
CA LEU A 942 50.40 -16.96 8.67
C LEU A 942 50.51 -17.94 9.85
N LYS A 943 51.69 -18.50 10.14
CA LYS A 943 51.90 -19.35 11.33
C LYS A 943 51.61 -18.61 12.64
N VAL A 944 51.74 -17.28 12.67
CA VAL A 944 51.52 -16.45 13.87
C VAL A 944 50.35 -15.48 13.77
N ASN A 945 49.97 -15.05 12.57
CA ASN A 945 48.84 -14.15 12.37
C ASN A 945 47.52 -14.87 12.69
N THR A 946 46.65 -14.18 13.42
CA THR A 946 45.37 -14.74 13.89
C THR A 946 44.14 -14.00 13.36
N THR A 947 44.33 -13.01 12.48
CA THR A 947 43.24 -12.13 12.03
C THR A 947 42.90 -12.26 10.56
N LEU A 948 43.87 -12.61 9.72
CA LEU A 948 43.66 -12.77 8.29
C LEU A 948 42.78 -14.01 8.06
N ALA A 949 41.62 -13.77 7.46
CA ALA A 949 40.62 -14.77 7.11
C ALA A 949 40.63 -15.04 5.60
N ASP A 950 40.88 -14.01 4.77
CA ASP A 950 40.83 -14.11 3.31
C ASP A 950 42.18 -13.75 2.69
N LEU A 951 42.74 -14.69 1.94
CA LEU A 951 43.98 -14.49 1.20
C LEU A 951 43.79 -14.92 -0.25
N HIS A 952 43.91 -13.95 -1.16
CA HIS A 952 43.77 -14.18 -2.60
C HIS A 952 45.12 -14.05 -3.31
N LEU A 953 45.50 -15.12 -4.01
CA LEU A 953 46.80 -15.32 -4.65
C LEU A 953 46.65 -15.97 -6.03
N GLN A 954 45.54 -15.71 -6.74
CA GLN A 954 45.37 -16.13 -8.12
C GLN A 954 46.53 -15.61 -9.00
N VAL A 955 47.11 -16.46 -9.86
CA VAL A 955 48.19 -16.12 -10.80
C VAL A 955 49.31 -15.34 -10.10
N ALA A 956 49.71 -15.81 -8.91
CA ALA A 956 50.69 -15.16 -8.05
C ALA A 956 52.14 -15.67 -8.29
N SER A 957 52.32 -16.53 -9.31
CA SER A 957 53.57 -17.26 -9.59
C SER A 957 54.04 -18.16 -8.44
N VAL A 958 53.10 -18.73 -7.68
CA VAL A 958 53.40 -19.69 -6.60
C VAL A 958 53.71 -21.06 -7.21
N GLY A 959 54.89 -21.58 -6.93
CA GLY A 959 55.35 -22.90 -7.34
C GLY A 959 55.20 -23.95 -6.23
N VAL A 960 55.89 -25.07 -6.41
CA VAL A 960 55.86 -26.20 -5.47
C VAL A 960 56.39 -25.81 -4.08
N ALA A 961 57.49 -25.06 -4.01
CA ALA A 961 58.14 -24.73 -2.74
C ALA A 961 57.28 -23.75 -1.91
N GLY A 962 56.67 -22.76 -2.56
CA GLY A 962 55.74 -21.82 -1.93
C GLY A 962 54.48 -22.53 -1.42
N ALA A 963 53.94 -23.47 -2.20
CA ALA A 963 52.79 -24.28 -1.80
C ALA A 963 53.09 -25.19 -0.60
N GLN A 964 54.29 -25.79 -0.54
CA GLN A 964 54.73 -26.58 0.61
C GLN A 964 54.84 -25.73 1.87
N ALA A 965 55.44 -24.54 1.79
CA ALA A 965 55.51 -23.61 2.91
C ALA A 965 54.12 -23.17 3.40
N LEU A 966 53.19 -22.92 2.47
CA LEU A 966 51.81 -22.55 2.80
C LEU A 966 51.07 -23.70 3.49
N ALA A 967 51.23 -24.92 3.00
CA ALA A 967 50.67 -26.11 3.66
C ALA A 967 51.16 -26.25 5.10
N GLU A 968 52.45 -26.02 5.35
CA GLU A 968 52.98 -26.01 6.73
C GLU A 968 52.33 -24.93 7.61
N ALA A 969 52.08 -23.76 7.05
CA ALA A 969 51.41 -22.68 7.78
C ALA A 969 49.97 -23.06 8.13
N LEU A 970 49.23 -23.68 7.20
CA LEU A 970 47.86 -24.12 7.40
C LEU A 970 47.71 -25.20 8.47
N MET A 971 48.75 -26.00 8.75
CA MET A 971 48.70 -26.98 9.86
C MET A 971 48.53 -26.30 11.24
N VAL A 972 49.03 -25.08 11.39
CA VAL A 972 49.03 -24.34 12.66
C VAL A 972 48.03 -23.18 12.65
N ASN A 973 47.88 -22.48 11.52
CA ASN A 973 46.97 -21.35 11.38
C ASN A 973 45.52 -21.77 11.63
N ARG A 974 44.78 -20.94 12.38
CA ARG A 974 43.38 -21.17 12.74
C ARG A 974 42.46 -20.04 12.31
N SER A 975 42.97 -19.01 11.63
CA SER A 975 42.20 -17.82 11.24
C SER A 975 41.75 -17.85 9.79
N LEU A 976 42.56 -18.42 8.88
CA LEU A 976 42.31 -18.38 7.45
C LEU A 976 41.12 -19.27 7.10
N GLN A 977 40.15 -18.68 6.39
CA GLN A 977 38.89 -19.28 5.97
C GLN A 977 38.79 -19.39 4.45
N ILE A 978 39.29 -18.39 3.71
CA ILE A 978 39.27 -18.33 2.25
C ILE A 978 40.71 -18.25 1.75
N LEU A 979 41.05 -19.19 0.86
CA LEU A 979 42.34 -19.21 0.19
C LEU A 979 42.15 -19.44 -1.31
N ASP A 980 42.49 -18.43 -2.10
CA ASP A 980 42.51 -18.54 -3.56
C ASP A 980 43.93 -18.70 -4.08
N LEU A 981 44.22 -19.83 -4.73
CA LEU A 981 45.49 -20.12 -5.37
C LEU A 981 45.33 -20.45 -6.86
N ARG A 982 44.24 -20.02 -7.51
CA ARG A 982 43.97 -20.33 -8.92
C ARG A 982 45.14 -19.93 -9.84
N GLY A 983 45.41 -20.72 -10.88
CA GLY A 983 46.32 -20.32 -11.95
C GLY A 983 47.79 -20.24 -11.53
N ASN A 984 48.19 -21.00 -10.51
CA ASN A 984 49.58 -21.11 -10.04
C ASN A 984 50.22 -22.41 -10.54
N SER A 985 51.46 -22.68 -10.11
CA SER A 985 52.23 -23.87 -10.50
C SER A 985 52.47 -24.79 -9.29
N ILE A 986 51.42 -25.07 -8.52
CA ILE A 986 51.49 -25.89 -7.29
C ILE A 986 51.96 -27.32 -7.57
N GLY A 987 51.48 -27.92 -8.67
CA GLY A 987 51.85 -29.27 -9.09
C GLY A 987 51.44 -30.38 -8.11
N VAL A 988 51.77 -31.63 -8.44
CA VAL A 988 51.41 -32.82 -7.64
C VAL A 988 52.00 -32.75 -6.22
N ALA A 989 53.26 -32.34 -6.10
CA ALA A 989 53.96 -32.30 -4.81
C ALA A 989 53.39 -31.23 -3.87
N GLY A 990 53.02 -30.04 -4.38
CA GLY A 990 52.33 -29.03 -3.61
C GLY A 990 50.91 -29.46 -3.22
N ALA A 991 50.19 -30.12 -4.13
CA ALA A 991 48.86 -30.70 -3.86
C ALA A 991 48.91 -31.70 -2.68
N LYS A 992 49.91 -32.57 -2.67
CA LYS A 992 50.14 -33.55 -1.60
C LYS A 992 50.42 -32.87 -0.26
N ALA A 993 51.20 -31.79 -0.25
CA ALA A 993 51.46 -31.01 0.96
C ALA A 993 50.17 -30.35 1.49
N MET A 994 49.40 -29.68 0.61
CA MET A 994 48.11 -29.07 0.94
C MET A 994 47.12 -30.12 1.49
N ALA A 995 47.04 -31.30 0.86
CA ALA A 995 46.22 -32.40 1.35
C ALA A 995 46.58 -32.83 2.79
N ASN A 996 47.87 -32.88 3.13
CA ASN A 996 48.28 -33.20 4.50
C ASN A 996 47.88 -32.11 5.48
N ALA A 997 47.98 -30.83 5.11
CA ALA A 997 47.53 -29.73 5.94
C ALA A 997 46.01 -29.77 6.17
N LEU A 998 45.23 -30.06 5.12
CA LEU A 998 43.77 -30.15 5.19
C LEU A 998 43.27 -31.26 6.12
N LYS A 999 44.04 -32.31 6.40
CA LYS A 999 43.63 -33.34 7.39
C LYS A 999 43.53 -32.77 8.81
N VAL A 1000 44.30 -31.73 9.10
CA VAL A 1000 44.45 -31.14 10.45
C VAL A 1000 43.79 -29.76 10.54
N ASN A 1001 43.81 -28.97 9.48
CA ASN A 1001 43.21 -27.64 9.44
C ASN A 1001 41.67 -27.75 9.46
N ARG A 1002 41.04 -26.97 10.33
CA ARG A 1002 39.58 -26.90 10.50
C ARG A 1002 39.02 -25.49 10.30
N SER A 1003 39.88 -24.50 10.04
CA SER A 1003 39.46 -23.11 9.86
C SER A 1003 39.11 -22.81 8.41
N LEU A 1004 39.81 -23.44 7.46
CA LEU A 1004 39.63 -23.20 6.03
C LEU A 1004 38.28 -23.76 5.58
N ARG A 1005 37.47 -22.91 4.95
CA ARG A 1005 36.12 -23.20 4.44
C ARG A 1005 36.08 -23.22 2.92
N TRP A 1006 36.87 -22.37 2.28
CA TRP A 1006 36.88 -22.19 0.83
C TRP A 1006 38.31 -22.26 0.30
N LEU A 1007 38.55 -23.19 -0.63
CA LEU A 1007 39.86 -23.40 -1.24
C LEU A 1007 39.74 -23.48 -2.77
N ASN A 1008 40.39 -22.56 -3.47
CA ASN A 1008 40.48 -22.62 -4.92
C ASN A 1008 41.88 -23.03 -5.38
N LEU A 1009 41.96 -24.20 -6.01
CA LEU A 1009 43.17 -24.76 -6.63
C LEU A 1009 42.98 -24.91 -8.14
N GLN A 1010 42.03 -24.21 -8.77
CA GLN A 1010 41.80 -24.28 -10.21
C GLN A 1010 43.10 -23.97 -11.00
N GLU A 1011 43.31 -24.66 -12.13
CA GLU A 1011 44.43 -24.38 -13.06
C GLU A 1011 45.83 -24.41 -12.40
N ASN A 1012 46.10 -25.42 -11.58
CA ASN A 1012 47.35 -25.59 -10.82
C ASN A 1012 48.22 -26.78 -11.23
N SER A 1013 47.85 -27.45 -12.33
CA SER A 1013 48.55 -28.65 -12.83
C SER A 1013 48.71 -29.76 -11.78
N LEU A 1014 47.69 -29.99 -10.95
CA LEU A 1014 47.75 -30.99 -9.86
C LEU A 1014 47.85 -32.44 -10.38
N GLY A 1015 47.33 -32.73 -11.58
CA GLY A 1015 47.24 -34.07 -12.14
C GLY A 1015 46.33 -35.02 -11.35
N MET A 1016 46.25 -36.28 -11.79
CA MET A 1016 45.43 -37.31 -11.15
C MET A 1016 45.87 -37.56 -9.69
N ASP A 1017 47.17 -37.71 -9.45
CA ASP A 1017 47.71 -38.04 -8.12
C ASP A 1017 47.48 -36.92 -7.10
N GLY A 1018 47.62 -35.65 -7.52
CA GLY A 1018 47.35 -34.50 -6.67
C GLY A 1018 45.86 -34.41 -6.29
N ALA A 1019 44.97 -34.65 -7.25
CA ALA A 1019 43.53 -34.70 -7.02
C ALA A 1019 43.13 -35.82 -6.06
N ILE A 1020 43.72 -37.02 -6.19
CA ILE A 1020 43.49 -38.14 -5.26
C ILE A 1020 43.95 -37.78 -3.84
N CYS A 1021 45.09 -37.09 -3.70
CA CYS A 1021 45.56 -36.64 -2.40
C CYS A 1021 44.57 -35.68 -1.73
N ILE A 1022 44.06 -34.68 -2.46
CA ILE A 1022 43.06 -33.74 -1.95
C ILE A 1022 41.77 -34.47 -1.59
N ALA A 1023 41.25 -35.34 -2.46
CA ALA A 1023 40.06 -36.15 -2.20
C ALA A 1023 40.18 -36.99 -0.93
N THR A 1024 41.36 -37.57 -0.69
CA THR A 1024 41.63 -38.37 0.50
C THR A 1024 41.64 -37.50 1.77
N ALA A 1025 42.13 -36.26 1.69
CA ALA A 1025 42.11 -35.35 2.81
C ALA A 1025 40.69 -34.91 3.19
N LEU A 1026 39.80 -34.75 2.20
CA LEU A 1026 38.40 -34.38 2.43
C LEU A 1026 37.66 -35.40 3.30
N LYS A 1027 37.95 -36.70 3.15
CA LYS A 1027 37.29 -37.76 3.94
C LYS A 1027 37.34 -37.54 5.47
N GLY A 1028 38.38 -36.85 5.97
CA GLY A 1028 38.53 -36.55 7.39
C GLY A 1028 38.30 -35.07 7.74
N ASN A 1029 38.05 -34.20 6.75
CA ASN A 1029 37.88 -32.76 6.94
C ASN A 1029 36.40 -32.38 6.76
N HIS A 1030 35.80 -31.86 7.83
CA HIS A 1030 34.41 -31.39 7.87
C HIS A 1030 34.30 -29.85 7.99
N GLY A 1031 35.42 -29.13 7.98
CA GLY A 1031 35.44 -27.67 8.02
C GLY A 1031 35.35 -27.01 6.65
N LEU A 1032 35.80 -27.72 5.60
CA LEU A 1032 35.81 -27.23 4.23
C LEU A 1032 34.44 -27.40 3.58
N THR A 1033 33.88 -26.32 3.03
CA THR A 1033 32.55 -26.29 2.40
C THR A 1033 32.64 -26.12 0.89
N TYR A 1034 33.76 -25.64 0.36
CA TYR A 1034 33.96 -25.46 -1.08
C TYR A 1034 35.42 -25.73 -1.50
N VAL A 1035 35.58 -26.51 -2.56
CA VAL A 1035 36.88 -26.73 -3.23
C VAL A 1035 36.72 -26.62 -4.74
N ASN A 1036 37.60 -25.86 -5.41
CA ASN A 1036 37.67 -25.87 -6.86
C ASN A 1036 38.97 -26.53 -7.35
N LEU A 1037 38.84 -27.57 -8.15
CA LEU A 1037 39.90 -28.37 -8.77
C LEU A 1037 39.86 -28.34 -10.30
N GLN A 1038 39.03 -27.48 -10.90
CA GLN A 1038 38.89 -27.40 -12.36
C GLN A 1038 40.22 -27.08 -13.06
N GLY A 1039 40.36 -27.50 -14.31
CA GLY A 1039 41.55 -27.18 -15.12
C GLY A 1039 42.85 -27.85 -14.66
N ASN A 1040 42.79 -28.87 -13.78
CA ASN A 1040 43.98 -29.54 -13.23
C ASN A 1040 44.39 -30.85 -13.92
N ARG A 1041 43.74 -31.21 -15.04
CA ARG A 1041 44.02 -32.46 -15.80
C ARG A 1041 43.96 -33.72 -14.93
N ILE A 1042 42.94 -33.81 -14.07
CA ILE A 1042 42.83 -34.86 -13.04
C ILE A 1042 42.41 -36.25 -13.57
N GLY A 1043 41.85 -36.31 -14.78
CA GLY A 1043 41.35 -37.54 -15.40
C GLY A 1043 40.10 -38.14 -14.74
N GLN A 1044 39.49 -39.12 -15.42
CA GLN A 1044 38.22 -39.75 -15.00
C GLN A 1044 38.35 -40.49 -13.65
N SER A 1045 39.49 -41.14 -13.40
CA SER A 1045 39.77 -41.83 -12.14
C SER A 1045 39.92 -40.87 -10.96
N GLY A 1046 40.57 -39.72 -11.16
CA GLY A 1046 40.68 -38.67 -10.12
C GLY A 1046 39.31 -38.09 -9.77
N ALA A 1047 38.48 -37.80 -10.78
CA ALA A 1047 37.10 -37.33 -10.60
C ALA A 1047 36.22 -38.35 -9.84
N LYS A 1048 36.32 -39.64 -10.18
CA LYS A 1048 35.60 -40.72 -9.47
C LYS A 1048 35.96 -40.77 -7.98
N MET A 1049 37.26 -40.68 -7.66
CA MET A 1049 37.73 -40.68 -6.28
C MET A 1049 37.24 -39.46 -5.47
N ILE A 1050 37.17 -38.29 -6.10
CA ILE A 1050 36.59 -37.08 -5.49
C ILE A 1050 35.09 -37.30 -5.21
N SER A 1051 34.34 -37.79 -6.20
CA SER A 1051 32.90 -38.09 -6.04
C SER A 1051 32.64 -39.09 -4.92
N ASP A 1052 33.43 -40.16 -4.84
CA ASP A 1052 33.30 -41.17 -3.79
C ASP A 1052 33.62 -40.59 -2.40
N ALA A 1053 34.64 -39.72 -2.29
CA ALA A 1053 35.01 -39.08 -1.04
C ALA A 1053 33.92 -38.14 -0.50
N ILE A 1054 33.33 -37.31 -1.37
CA ILE A 1054 32.26 -36.35 -1.00
C ILE A 1054 31.01 -37.10 -0.54
N ARG A 1055 30.55 -38.08 -1.34
CA ARG A 1055 29.33 -38.86 -1.08
C ARG A 1055 29.37 -39.63 0.24
N THR A 1056 30.55 -40.09 0.66
CA THR A 1056 30.68 -40.96 1.83
C THR A 1056 31.00 -40.22 3.13
N ASN A 1057 31.72 -39.08 3.08
CA ASN A 1057 32.31 -38.50 4.29
C ASN A 1057 32.24 -36.96 4.39
N SER A 1058 31.87 -36.25 3.31
CA SER A 1058 31.82 -34.78 3.29
C SER A 1058 30.63 -34.27 2.46
N PRO A 1059 29.37 -34.67 2.78
CA PRO A 1059 28.21 -34.36 1.94
C PRO A 1059 27.92 -32.86 1.82
N ASP A 1060 28.36 -32.06 2.79
CA ASP A 1060 28.14 -30.61 2.84
C ASP A 1060 29.23 -29.80 2.10
N CYS A 1061 30.24 -30.46 1.52
CA CYS A 1061 31.31 -29.80 0.75
C CYS A 1061 31.01 -29.87 -0.76
N VAL A 1062 30.90 -28.71 -1.40
CA VAL A 1062 30.79 -28.59 -2.86
C VAL A 1062 32.20 -28.67 -3.45
N VAL A 1063 32.40 -29.54 -4.45
CA VAL A 1063 33.68 -29.63 -5.16
C VAL A 1063 33.45 -29.50 -6.65
N ASP A 1064 34.08 -28.48 -7.25
CA ASP A 1064 34.11 -28.27 -8.69
C ASP A 1064 35.34 -28.99 -9.27
N VAL A 1065 35.13 -29.85 -10.27
CA VAL A 1065 36.11 -30.86 -10.71
C VAL A 1065 36.37 -30.76 -12.20
#